data_AF-A0A2T4AY14-F1
#
_entry.id   AF-A0A2T4AY14-F1
#
_cell.length_a   1.000
_cell.length_b   1.000
_cell.length_c   1.000
_cell.angle_alpha   90.00
_cell.angle_beta   90.00
_cell.angle_gamma   90.00
#
_symmetry.space_group_name_H-M   'P 1'
#
loop_
_entity.id
_entity.type
_entity.pdbx_description
1 polymer ?
#
loop_
_entity_poly.entity_id
_entity_poly.type
_entity_poly.pdbx_seq_one_letter_code
_entity_poly.pdbx_strand_id
1 'polypeptide(L)'
;MGKDCSLSHKKNATPGDIQEATTDDLFNVSGLYELGGAWVKFDDGALVAKVSFASDFSAVEIRNLPRRSTVDFVKELLENVGMPTSGLDIGLFEHTAGNRYNAIVKAEDPVFAKTASSKLATYITYRDLQAFPIPPSLPESQTPQVDCRVVHCSWDRPTRSASLLFRTEDAAEKLQKRAMDGTYMVLGCRVQASVEKSEDSWIVRILGLSKATEVPDVVADIPVSDRPLQVQVRSANYACELEYSASVVKSMLHRVGPVTRWVLLPPSNDSQRFHAYGLFQEESMAITAAAALHEKLLPFGKATTLSVSIVASVRFKVPNEVYAWIQKRIVAQKPAWEREQTYFHEGRPEGDFRCLRLEGEDHASVARARQFVEKAMSGDIVRMQAKDLQSCKLLAQGESPSVVVSLEWACNVLIVPDLRKSLFRVYGDDELDQKTVETITTVLQERIPESHTIDLKGKDPSSGMDCPACFCEPEEPVRMSCGHIYCGSCFVRCCEAEMRASREFQIRCPTGNPRGGLCGKAFSLTELQESLPSEVFEKVLKKSFESFVGRRPAELAYCATPDCDQVYRITPPDSDHPGIFTCSKCLRPVCTICCQRPHPEGPCPGLERDANSVLDKKTKERLGIKDCPRCSRLMEKSDGCDHMACSCGAHVCWVCLSFFDTSAECYNHLQRVHRGIHFH
;
A
#
# COMPACT_ATOMS: atom_id res chain seq x y z
N MET A 1 -54.84 -17.46 -19.32
CA MET A 1 -54.44 -18.85 -19.67
C MET A 1 -53.66 -18.73 -20.97
N GLY A 2 -52.34 -18.64 -20.99
CA GLY A 2 -51.36 -19.56 -20.44
C GLY A 2 -51.09 -20.67 -21.46
N LYS A 3 -49.80 -20.92 -21.76
CA LYS A 3 -49.20 -22.05 -22.52
C LYS A 3 -48.94 -21.78 -24.02
N ASP A 4 -47.84 -22.20 -24.63
CA ASP A 4 -46.69 -23.00 -24.17
C ASP A 4 -45.48 -22.86 -25.11
N CYS A 5 -44.34 -23.26 -24.57
CA CYS A 5 -42.99 -23.27 -25.09
C CYS A 5 -42.72 -24.46 -26.07
N SER A 6 -41.74 -24.27 -26.97
CA SER A 6 -40.57 -25.17 -27.18
C SER A 6 -40.63 -26.54 -27.91
N LEU A 7 -39.54 -26.76 -28.68
CA LEU A 7 -38.76 -27.99 -28.95
C LEU A 7 -38.96 -28.80 -30.25
N SER A 8 -37.87 -28.88 -31.03
CA SER A 8 -37.39 -30.01 -31.87
C SER A 8 -36.18 -29.51 -32.69
N HIS A 9 -34.98 -30.11 -32.78
CA HIS A 9 -34.35 -31.30 -32.22
C HIS A 9 -32.81 -31.13 -32.29
N LYS A 10 -32.10 -31.76 -31.35
CA LYS A 10 -30.64 -32.00 -31.27
C LYS A 10 -30.02 -32.54 -32.57
N LYS A 11 -28.75 -32.19 -32.84
CA LYS A 11 -27.72 -33.12 -33.37
C LYS A 11 -26.29 -32.66 -33.03
N ASN A 12 -25.62 -33.52 -32.26
CA ASN A 12 -24.19 -33.90 -32.23
C ASN A 12 -23.11 -32.81 -32.12
N ALA A 13 -22.57 -32.65 -30.91
CA ALA A 13 -21.27 -32.02 -30.66
C ALA A 13 -20.13 -33.03 -30.84
N THR A 14 -19.16 -32.69 -31.69
CA THR A 14 -17.80 -33.24 -31.71
C THR A 14 -16.90 -32.42 -30.77
N PRO A 15 -15.93 -33.04 -30.07
CA PRO A 15 -15.07 -32.35 -29.12
C PRO A 15 -13.82 -31.78 -29.83
N GLY A 16 -13.72 -30.45 -29.87
CA GLY A 16 -12.58 -29.76 -30.46
C GLY A 16 -12.99 -28.37 -30.89
N ASP A 17 -12.98 -27.44 -29.93
CA ASP A 17 -12.81 -25.99 -30.05
C ASP A 17 -13.35 -25.38 -28.76
N ILE A 18 -12.50 -25.41 -27.72
CA ILE A 18 -12.68 -24.50 -26.59
C ILE A 18 -12.37 -23.13 -27.17
N GLN A 19 -13.43 -22.38 -27.48
CA GLN A 19 -13.33 -20.94 -27.65
C GLN A 19 -12.63 -20.41 -26.41
N GLU A 20 -11.41 -19.88 -26.63
CA GLU A 20 -10.74 -19.01 -25.68
C GLU A 20 -11.76 -17.95 -25.26
N ALA A 21 -12.16 -18.01 -24.00
CA ALA A 21 -12.87 -16.92 -23.36
C ALA A 21 -11.94 -15.70 -23.46
N THR A 22 -12.28 -14.79 -24.36
CA THR A 22 -11.59 -13.53 -24.55
C THR A 22 -11.62 -12.76 -23.24
N THR A 23 -10.46 -12.18 -22.90
CA THR A 23 -10.15 -11.42 -21.68
C THR A 23 -11.02 -10.18 -21.42
N ASP A 24 -12.02 -9.92 -22.26
CA ASP A 24 -12.93 -8.76 -22.16
C ASP A 24 -14.22 -9.01 -21.36
N ASP A 25 -14.57 -10.27 -21.06
CA ASP A 25 -15.75 -10.59 -20.22
C ASP A 25 -15.46 -10.56 -18.70
N LEU A 26 -14.23 -10.19 -18.30
CA LEU A 26 -13.76 -10.20 -16.91
C LEU A 26 -13.96 -8.86 -16.16
N PHE A 27 -14.34 -7.77 -16.82
CA PHE A 27 -14.41 -6.45 -16.20
C PHE A 27 -15.73 -6.12 -15.48
N ASN A 28 -16.59 -7.11 -15.18
CA ASN A 28 -17.93 -6.85 -14.66
C ASN A 28 -18.37 -7.69 -13.44
N VAL A 29 -17.44 -8.27 -12.66
CA VAL A 29 -17.81 -9.13 -11.52
C VAL A 29 -16.96 -8.88 -10.27
N SER A 30 -17.13 -7.73 -9.63
CA SER A 30 -17.24 -7.66 -8.16
C SER A 30 -17.56 -6.21 -7.76
N GLY A 31 -18.67 -5.97 -7.06
CA GLY A 31 -18.99 -4.65 -6.47
C GLY A 31 -18.06 -4.30 -5.30
N LEU A 32 -16.74 -4.36 -5.53
CA LEU A 32 -15.68 -4.20 -4.56
C LEU A 32 -14.90 -2.92 -4.87
N TYR A 33 -14.82 -2.00 -3.92
CA TYR A 33 -14.19 -0.70 -4.05
C TYR A 33 -13.01 -0.58 -3.10
N GLU A 34 -11.91 0.02 -3.54
CA GLU A 34 -10.74 0.24 -2.69
C GLU A 34 -10.79 1.63 -2.04
N LEU A 35 -10.94 1.67 -0.71
CA LEU A 35 -11.03 2.91 0.09
C LEU A 35 -10.19 2.77 1.36
N GLY A 36 -9.31 3.74 1.62
CA GLY A 36 -8.41 3.69 2.79
C GLY A 36 -7.55 2.43 2.87
N GLY A 37 -7.19 1.85 1.71
CA GLY A 37 -6.49 0.58 1.56
C GLY A 37 -7.25 -0.64 2.10
N ALA A 38 -8.58 -0.52 2.20
CA ALA A 38 -9.51 -1.61 2.44
C ALA A 38 -10.33 -1.88 1.16
N TRP A 39 -10.75 -3.13 0.98
CA TRP A 39 -11.73 -3.50 -0.03
C TRP A 39 -13.12 -3.50 0.58
N VAL A 40 -13.99 -2.67 0.03
CA VAL A 40 -15.30 -2.35 0.56
C VAL A 40 -16.36 -2.80 -0.42
N LYS A 41 -17.26 -3.66 0.03
CA LYS A 41 -18.49 -4.01 -0.69
C LYS A 41 -19.62 -3.17 -0.14
N PHE A 42 -20.41 -2.59 -1.03
CA PHE A 42 -21.59 -1.80 -0.66
C PHE A 42 -22.88 -2.53 -1.03
N ASP A 43 -23.93 -2.32 -0.23
CA ASP A 43 -25.32 -2.67 -0.49
C ASP A 43 -26.12 -1.40 -0.87
N ASP A 44 -27.43 -1.55 -1.05
CA ASP A 44 -28.35 -0.46 -1.36
C ASP A 44 -28.25 0.71 -0.37
N GLY A 45 -28.28 1.92 -0.93
CA GLY A 45 -28.09 3.19 -0.27
C GLY A 45 -26.63 3.50 0.00
N ALA A 46 -25.72 2.84 -0.72
CA ALA A 46 -24.28 2.89 -0.46
C ALA A 46 -23.93 2.51 0.99
N LEU A 47 -24.66 1.56 1.58
CA LEU A 47 -24.36 1.05 2.91
C LEU A 47 -23.18 0.09 2.84
N VAL A 48 -22.21 0.17 3.76
CA VAL A 48 -21.08 -0.77 3.78
C VAL A 48 -21.53 -2.16 4.24
N ALA A 49 -21.44 -3.13 3.33
CA ALA A 49 -21.82 -4.53 3.56
C ALA A 49 -20.67 -5.35 4.15
N LYS A 50 -19.47 -5.23 3.56
CA LYS A 50 -18.26 -5.96 3.98
C LYS A 50 -17.04 -5.07 3.78
N VAL A 51 -16.11 -5.12 4.75
CA VAL A 51 -14.78 -4.52 4.65
C VAL A 51 -13.75 -5.60 4.88
N SER A 52 -12.83 -5.75 3.94
CA SER A 52 -11.70 -6.67 4.00
C SER A 52 -10.39 -5.92 3.83
N PHE A 53 -9.35 -6.33 4.55
CA PHE A 53 -8.00 -5.77 4.50
C PHE A 53 -7.00 -6.81 4.04
N ALA A 54 -5.81 -6.38 3.61
CA ALA A 54 -4.78 -7.33 3.16
C ALA A 54 -4.33 -8.25 4.30
N SER A 55 -4.39 -7.73 5.53
CA SER A 55 -4.16 -8.47 6.77
C SER A 55 -5.16 -9.59 7.02
N ASP A 56 -6.33 -9.59 6.36
CA ASP A 56 -7.36 -10.62 6.56
C ASP A 56 -7.08 -11.86 5.70
N PHE A 57 -6.16 -11.72 4.76
CA PHE A 57 -5.78 -12.78 3.85
C PHE A 57 -4.34 -13.20 4.12
N SER A 58 -4.05 -14.45 3.80
CA SER A 58 -2.69 -14.91 3.71
C SER A 58 -2.52 -15.75 2.45
N ALA A 59 -1.30 -15.73 1.91
CA ALA A 59 -0.96 -16.45 0.70
C ALA A 59 0.31 -17.27 0.91
N VAL A 60 0.30 -18.50 0.39
CA VAL A 60 1.46 -19.39 0.40
C VAL A 60 1.83 -19.72 -1.04
N GLU A 61 3.11 -19.55 -1.37
CA GLU A 61 3.66 -20.07 -2.61
C GLU A 61 4.23 -21.46 -2.34
N ILE A 62 3.68 -22.45 -3.04
CA ILE A 62 4.12 -23.84 -3.01
C ILE A 62 4.95 -24.08 -4.28
N ARG A 63 6.25 -24.32 -4.10
CA ARG A 63 7.22 -24.59 -5.17
C ARG A 63 7.53 -26.07 -5.29
N ASN A 64 8.04 -26.43 -6.47
CA ASN A 64 8.47 -27.78 -6.84
C ASN A 64 7.32 -28.81 -6.87
N LEU A 65 6.14 -28.40 -7.31
CA LEU A 65 5.05 -29.34 -7.52
C LEU A 65 5.35 -30.27 -8.71
N PRO A 66 4.82 -31.51 -8.69
CA PRO A 66 4.96 -32.47 -9.79
C PRO A 66 4.53 -31.92 -11.15
N ARG A 67 5.00 -32.56 -12.22
CA ARG A 67 4.60 -32.23 -13.60
C ARG A 67 3.09 -32.37 -13.77
N ARG A 68 2.45 -31.40 -14.44
CA ARG A 68 1.00 -31.34 -14.67
C ARG A 68 0.17 -31.35 -13.39
N SER A 69 0.67 -30.73 -12.33
CA SER A 69 -0.11 -30.54 -11.11
C SER A 69 -1.39 -29.79 -11.43
N THR A 70 -2.52 -30.27 -10.92
CA THR A 70 -3.83 -29.65 -11.06
C THR A 70 -4.22 -28.93 -9.77
N VAL A 71 -5.25 -28.09 -9.84
CA VAL A 71 -5.79 -27.40 -8.65
C VAL A 71 -6.25 -28.43 -7.61
N ASP A 72 -6.84 -29.55 -8.06
CA ASP A 72 -7.30 -30.63 -7.19
C ASP A 72 -6.15 -31.33 -6.46
N PHE A 73 -5.01 -31.51 -7.12
CA PHE A 73 -3.81 -32.04 -6.46
C PHE A 73 -3.32 -31.13 -5.33
N VAL A 74 -3.36 -29.80 -5.52
CA VAL A 74 -2.98 -28.84 -4.47
C VAL A 74 -3.96 -28.91 -3.30
N LYS A 75 -5.26 -29.09 -3.56
CA LYS A 75 -6.27 -29.30 -2.51
C LYS A 75 -6.01 -30.59 -1.76
N GLU A 76 -5.78 -31.70 -2.45
CA GLU A 76 -5.44 -32.99 -1.82
C GLU A 76 -4.19 -32.88 -0.95
N LEU A 77 -3.15 -32.19 -1.44
CA LEU A 77 -1.92 -31.93 -0.68
C LEU A 77 -2.20 -31.17 0.62
N LEU A 78 -3.07 -30.17 0.58
CA LEU A 78 -3.48 -29.38 1.75
C LEU A 78 -4.36 -30.21 2.71
N GLU A 79 -5.28 -31.02 2.20
CA GLU A 79 -6.12 -31.93 3.00
C GLU A 79 -5.29 -32.99 3.72
N ASN A 80 -4.26 -33.53 3.05
CA ASN A 80 -3.35 -34.52 3.63
C ASN A 80 -2.55 -33.97 4.82
N VAL A 81 -2.32 -32.66 4.88
CA VAL A 81 -1.73 -31.99 6.05
C VAL A 81 -2.79 -31.38 6.98
N GLY A 82 -4.06 -31.68 6.79
CA GLY A 82 -5.17 -31.20 7.62
C GLY A 82 -5.36 -29.68 7.55
N MET A 83 -5.22 -29.10 6.36
CA MET A 83 -5.56 -27.70 6.07
C MET A 83 -6.93 -27.62 5.39
N PRO A 84 -7.77 -26.63 5.72
CA PRO A 84 -9.06 -26.44 5.05
C PRO A 84 -8.86 -26.03 3.59
N THR A 85 -9.66 -26.60 2.69
CA THR A 85 -9.61 -26.34 1.23
C THR A 85 -10.82 -25.56 0.70
N SER A 86 -11.84 -25.33 1.53
CA SER A 86 -13.02 -24.55 1.19
C SER A 86 -12.69 -23.05 1.09
N GLY A 87 -13.08 -22.42 -0.02
CA GLY A 87 -12.91 -20.97 -0.22
C GLY A 87 -11.50 -20.51 -0.58
N LEU A 88 -10.61 -21.43 -0.97
CA LEU A 88 -9.26 -21.08 -1.43
C LEU A 88 -9.24 -20.59 -2.89
N ASP A 89 -8.49 -19.52 -3.14
CA ASP A 89 -8.08 -19.09 -4.49
C ASP A 89 -6.72 -19.73 -4.82
N ILE A 90 -6.67 -20.58 -5.84
CA ILE A 90 -5.49 -21.37 -6.21
C ILE A 90 -5.08 -21.04 -7.64
N GLY A 91 -3.96 -20.35 -7.80
CA GLY A 91 -3.33 -20.08 -9.08
C GLY A 91 -2.14 -21.02 -9.33
N LEU A 92 -2.13 -21.72 -10.45
CA LEU A 92 -1.01 -22.57 -10.88
C LEU A 92 -0.25 -21.92 -12.02
N PHE A 93 1.08 -22.00 -11.98
CA PHE A 93 1.94 -21.47 -13.03
C PHE A 93 3.16 -22.36 -13.24
N GLU A 94 3.58 -22.47 -14.50
CA GLU A 94 4.73 -23.29 -14.89
C GLU A 94 6.03 -22.52 -14.65
N HIS A 95 7.02 -23.19 -14.07
CA HIS A 95 8.34 -22.62 -13.89
C HIS A 95 9.18 -22.81 -15.16
N THR A 96 9.53 -21.70 -15.82
CA THR A 96 10.21 -21.65 -17.13
C THR A 96 11.56 -22.38 -17.20
N ALA A 97 12.20 -22.65 -16.06
CA ALA A 97 13.53 -23.27 -16.01
C ALA A 97 13.54 -24.77 -15.59
N GLY A 98 12.39 -25.47 -15.48
CA GLY A 98 12.43 -26.82 -14.88
C GLY A 98 11.32 -27.83 -15.21
N ASN A 99 10.31 -27.51 -16.03
CA ASN A 99 9.14 -28.40 -16.25
C ASN A 99 8.57 -28.89 -14.88
N ARG A 100 8.43 -27.95 -13.94
CA ARG A 100 7.85 -28.09 -12.59
C ARG A 100 6.82 -26.99 -12.43
N TYR A 101 5.80 -27.25 -11.61
CA TYR A 101 4.74 -26.28 -11.36
C TYR A 101 4.94 -25.61 -10.01
N ASN A 102 4.51 -24.37 -9.90
CA ASN A 102 4.33 -23.66 -8.63
C ASN A 102 2.84 -23.33 -8.47
N ALA A 103 2.38 -23.28 -7.23
CA ALA A 103 1.05 -22.82 -6.89
C ALA A 103 1.13 -21.62 -5.95
N ILE A 104 0.26 -20.65 -6.13
CA ILE A 104 -0.06 -19.64 -5.12
C ILE A 104 -1.45 -19.99 -4.60
N VAL A 105 -1.54 -20.24 -3.30
CA VAL A 105 -2.78 -20.52 -2.60
C VAL A 105 -3.09 -19.36 -1.68
N LYS A 106 -4.26 -18.75 -1.83
CA LYS A 106 -4.73 -17.63 -1.00
C LYS A 106 -5.97 -18.05 -0.21
N ALA A 107 -6.03 -17.60 1.04
CA ALA A 107 -7.15 -17.84 1.95
C ALA A 107 -7.55 -16.53 2.63
N GLU A 108 -8.86 -16.36 2.90
CA GLU A 108 -9.38 -15.35 3.84
C GLU A 108 -9.17 -15.83 5.29
N ASP A 109 -7.91 -16.07 5.63
CA ASP A 109 -7.46 -16.45 6.96
C ASP A 109 -6.01 -15.92 7.14
N PRO A 110 -5.76 -15.01 8.10
CA PRO A 110 -4.43 -14.44 8.34
C PRO A 110 -3.37 -15.47 8.75
N VAL A 111 -3.76 -16.59 9.36
CA VAL A 111 -2.85 -17.59 9.93
C VAL A 111 -2.64 -18.77 8.98
N PHE A 112 -3.42 -18.86 7.90
CA PHE A 112 -3.37 -19.97 6.94
C PHE A 112 -1.98 -20.18 6.35
N ALA A 113 -1.32 -19.15 5.81
CA ALA A 113 -0.01 -19.30 5.15
C ALA A 113 1.08 -19.80 6.11
N LYS A 114 1.09 -19.31 7.36
CA LYS A 114 2.03 -19.76 8.39
C LYS A 114 1.82 -21.23 8.73
N THR A 115 0.56 -21.62 8.93
CA THR A 115 0.18 -22.99 9.27
C THR A 115 0.47 -23.94 8.11
N ALA A 116 0.05 -23.57 6.90
CA ALA A 116 0.30 -24.31 5.66
C ALA A 116 1.79 -24.53 5.43
N SER A 117 2.62 -23.47 5.49
CA SER A 117 4.06 -23.58 5.32
C SER A 117 4.70 -24.50 6.36
N SER A 118 4.31 -24.38 7.62
CA SER A 118 4.87 -25.20 8.71
C SER A 118 4.50 -26.68 8.55
N LYS A 119 3.25 -26.97 8.20
CA LYS A 119 2.78 -28.35 8.02
C LYS A 119 3.33 -28.98 6.74
N LEU A 120 3.34 -28.26 5.63
CA LEU A 120 3.89 -28.74 4.36
C LEU A 120 5.40 -28.99 4.44
N ALA A 121 6.14 -28.24 5.27
CA ALA A 121 7.55 -28.50 5.53
C ALA A 121 7.81 -29.86 6.20
N THR A 122 6.82 -30.40 6.93
CA THR A 122 6.90 -31.74 7.56
C THR A 122 6.39 -32.86 6.67
N TYR A 123 5.89 -32.55 5.46
CA TYR A 123 5.27 -33.51 4.57
C TYR A 123 6.31 -34.31 3.77
N ILE A 124 6.67 -35.49 4.28
CA ILE A 124 7.76 -36.31 3.74
C ILE A 124 7.48 -36.97 2.39
N THR A 125 6.22 -37.03 1.95
CA THR A 125 5.81 -37.67 0.69
C THR A 125 6.46 -36.99 -0.53
N TYR A 126 6.69 -35.67 -0.47
CA TYR A 126 7.37 -34.91 -1.51
C TYR A 126 8.55 -34.13 -0.92
N ARG A 127 9.74 -34.75 -0.90
CA ARG A 127 10.95 -34.17 -0.24
C ARG A 127 11.43 -32.84 -0.82
N ASP A 128 11.13 -32.54 -2.07
CA ASP A 128 11.54 -31.29 -2.73
C ASP A 128 10.54 -30.15 -2.55
N LEU A 129 9.38 -30.41 -1.95
CA LEU A 129 8.31 -29.44 -1.78
C LEU A 129 8.76 -28.30 -0.87
N GLN A 130 8.56 -27.06 -1.32
CA GLN A 130 8.84 -25.88 -0.51
C GLN A 130 7.60 -25.01 -0.45
N ALA A 131 7.16 -24.64 0.75
CA ALA A 131 6.02 -23.77 0.94
C ALA A 131 6.43 -22.60 1.83
N PHE A 132 6.30 -21.37 1.34
CA PHE A 132 6.65 -20.18 2.10
C PHE A 132 5.56 -19.10 1.96
N PRO A 133 5.30 -18.31 3.02
CA PRO A 133 4.33 -17.24 2.95
C PRO A 133 4.80 -16.13 2.01
N ILE A 134 3.89 -15.67 1.18
CA ILE A 134 4.06 -14.49 0.32
C ILE A 134 3.01 -13.45 0.72
N PRO A 135 3.24 -12.15 0.47
CA PRO A 135 2.23 -11.17 0.79
C PRO A 135 1.04 -11.41 -0.16
N PRO A 136 -0.20 -11.39 0.36
CA PRO A 136 -1.37 -11.71 -0.45
C PRO A 136 -1.51 -10.71 -1.61
N SER A 137 -1.72 -11.24 -2.81
CA SER A 137 -2.05 -10.45 -4.01
C SER A 137 -3.53 -10.69 -4.32
N LEU A 138 -4.38 -9.72 -4.00
CA LEU A 138 -5.80 -9.81 -4.36
C LEU A 138 -5.99 -9.29 -5.81
N PRO A 139 -6.92 -9.89 -6.57
CA PRO A 139 -7.16 -9.50 -7.95
C PRO A 139 -7.56 -8.02 -8.05
N GLU A 140 -7.08 -7.36 -9.10
CA GLU A 140 -7.44 -5.99 -9.50
C GLU A 140 -6.97 -4.82 -8.60
N SER A 141 -6.19 -5.07 -7.55
CA SER A 141 -5.61 -3.99 -6.75
C SER A 141 -4.64 -3.15 -7.58
N GLN A 142 -4.95 -1.88 -7.78
CA GLN A 142 -4.00 -0.91 -8.35
C GLN A 142 -3.00 -0.42 -7.29
N THR A 143 -3.29 -0.64 -6.01
CA THR A 143 -2.36 -0.26 -4.95
C THR A 143 -1.12 -1.15 -4.97
N PRO A 144 0.06 -0.53 -4.86
CA PRO A 144 1.30 -1.27 -4.82
C PRO A 144 1.41 -2.03 -3.50
N GLN A 145 1.91 -3.26 -3.64
CA GLN A 145 2.13 -4.18 -2.54
C GLN A 145 3.36 -3.73 -1.74
N VAL A 146 3.23 -3.69 -0.42
CA VAL A 146 4.33 -3.35 0.49
C VAL A 146 4.77 -4.60 1.22
N ASP A 147 6.08 -4.83 1.28
CA ASP A 147 6.70 -5.90 2.03
C ASP A 147 7.85 -5.33 2.88
N CYS A 148 7.67 -5.38 4.20
CA CYS A 148 8.65 -4.93 5.20
C CYS A 148 9.28 -6.11 5.96
N ARG A 149 9.23 -7.33 5.40
CA ARG A 149 9.85 -8.53 6.00
C ARG A 149 11.35 -8.64 5.75
N VAL A 150 11.91 -7.78 4.90
CA VAL A 150 13.33 -7.78 4.57
C VAL A 150 14.09 -6.96 5.60
N VAL A 151 15.16 -7.53 6.13
CA VAL A 151 16.16 -6.80 6.92
C VAL A 151 17.48 -6.71 6.16
N HIS A 152 18.10 -5.54 6.20
CA HIS A 152 19.49 -5.35 5.83
C HIS A 152 20.36 -5.50 7.07
N CYS A 153 21.42 -6.29 6.93
CA CYS A 153 22.42 -6.52 7.95
C CYS A 153 23.75 -6.01 7.43
N SER A 154 24.44 -5.18 8.21
CA SER A 154 25.81 -4.78 7.91
C SER A 154 26.71 -4.85 9.13
N TRP A 155 27.94 -5.29 8.94
CA TRP A 155 28.98 -5.37 9.98
C TRP A 155 30.35 -5.09 9.38
N ASP A 156 31.32 -4.69 10.19
CA ASP A 156 32.65 -4.34 9.69
C ASP A 156 33.33 -5.54 9.01
N ARG A 157 34.28 -5.25 8.12
CA ARG A 157 35.22 -6.22 7.58
C ARG A 157 36.41 -6.39 8.52
N PRO A 158 37.11 -7.54 8.45
CA PRO A 158 38.37 -7.70 9.15
C PRO A 158 39.39 -6.72 8.56
N THR A 159 39.76 -5.70 9.33
CA THR A 159 40.72 -4.68 8.91
C THR A 159 42.05 -4.90 9.62
N ARG A 160 43.14 -4.68 8.87
CA ARG A 160 44.50 -4.56 9.42
C ARG A 160 44.81 -3.09 9.67
N SER A 161 45.79 -2.85 10.53
CA SER A 161 46.38 -1.53 10.72
C SER A 161 47.88 -1.60 10.43
N ALA A 162 48.44 -0.56 9.82
CA ALA A 162 49.89 -0.44 9.65
C ALA A 162 50.43 0.74 10.44
N SER A 163 51.66 0.63 10.91
CA SER A 163 52.43 1.72 11.47
C SER A 163 53.65 1.95 10.58
N LEU A 164 53.78 3.18 10.09
CA LEU A 164 54.84 3.59 9.17
C LEU A 164 55.71 4.61 9.87
N LEU A 165 57.02 4.39 9.88
CA LEU A 165 57.99 5.30 10.49
C LEU A 165 58.60 6.20 9.41
N PHE A 166 58.46 7.51 9.55
CA PHE A 166 59.01 8.51 8.65
C PHE A 166 60.09 9.34 9.35
N ARG A 167 61.09 9.75 8.58
CA ARG A 167 62.17 10.64 9.04
C ARG A 167 61.72 12.10 9.12
N THR A 168 60.82 12.51 8.24
CA THR A 168 60.42 13.91 8.04
C THR A 168 58.93 14.09 8.28
N GLU A 169 58.58 15.24 8.88
CA GLU A 169 57.19 15.66 9.14
C GLU A 169 56.42 15.83 7.82
N ASP A 170 57.03 16.50 6.85
CA ASP A 170 56.43 16.78 5.54
C ASP A 170 55.98 15.50 4.80
N ALA A 171 56.76 14.41 4.85
CA ALA A 171 56.36 13.14 4.24
C ALA A 171 55.19 12.47 4.98
N ALA A 172 55.16 12.56 6.31
CA ALA A 172 54.08 12.00 7.13
C ALA A 172 52.76 12.76 6.94
N GLU A 173 52.81 14.09 6.92
CA GLU A 173 51.64 14.96 6.70
C GLU A 173 51.12 14.85 5.27
N LYS A 174 52.01 14.77 4.25
CA LYS A 174 51.61 14.52 2.86
C LYS A 174 50.83 13.22 2.72
N LEU A 175 51.29 12.14 3.35
CA LEU A 175 50.59 10.86 3.32
C LEU A 175 49.24 10.95 4.04
N GLN A 176 49.18 11.63 5.18
CA GLN A 176 47.92 11.86 5.89
C GLN A 176 46.91 12.63 5.04
N LYS A 177 47.36 13.71 4.39
CA LYS A 177 46.53 14.52 3.50
C LYS A 177 46.01 13.71 2.32
N ARG A 178 46.88 12.89 1.70
CA ARG A 178 46.51 11.97 0.61
C ARG A 178 45.54 10.86 1.05
N ALA A 179 45.58 10.46 2.31
CA ALA A 179 44.60 9.52 2.86
C ALA A 179 43.25 10.22 3.11
N MET A 180 43.26 11.45 3.62
CA MET A 180 42.05 12.24 3.87
C MET A 180 41.31 12.65 2.59
N ASP A 181 42.03 13.03 1.54
CA ASP A 181 41.46 13.37 0.23
C ASP A 181 41.09 12.12 -0.61
N GLY A 182 41.43 10.93 -0.12
CA GLY A 182 41.10 9.64 -0.76
C GLY A 182 41.97 9.31 -1.98
N THR A 183 43.04 10.05 -2.25
CA THR A 183 43.97 9.79 -3.36
C THR A 183 44.96 8.66 -3.08
N TYR A 184 45.19 8.33 -1.80
CA TYR A 184 45.98 7.18 -1.39
C TYR A 184 45.06 6.00 -1.06
N MET A 185 45.14 4.96 -1.89
CA MET A 185 44.35 3.72 -1.78
C MET A 185 45.28 2.50 -1.76
N VAL A 186 45.01 1.55 -0.88
CA VAL A 186 45.79 0.30 -0.78
C VAL A 186 44.91 -0.85 -1.26
N LEU A 187 45.34 -1.53 -2.33
CA LEU A 187 44.54 -2.57 -3.02
C LEU A 187 43.12 -2.08 -3.39
N GLY A 188 43.01 -0.80 -3.80
CA GLY A 188 41.73 -0.17 -4.15
C GLY A 188 40.82 0.15 -2.96
N CYS A 189 41.26 -0.07 -1.71
CA CYS A 189 40.51 0.29 -0.51
C CYS A 189 40.93 1.68 0.00
N ARG A 190 39.95 2.50 0.39
CA ARG A 190 40.20 3.75 1.13
C ARG A 190 40.67 3.46 2.55
N VAL A 191 41.64 4.24 3.01
CA VAL A 191 42.27 4.08 4.32
C VAL A 191 42.20 5.36 5.13
N GLN A 192 42.31 5.24 6.45
CA GLN A 192 42.42 6.39 7.35
C GLN A 192 43.84 6.48 7.89
N ALA A 193 44.39 7.69 7.96
CA ALA A 193 45.74 7.92 8.48
C ALA A 193 45.75 8.94 9.63
N SER A 194 46.51 8.65 10.67
CA SER A 194 46.80 9.56 11.78
C SER A 194 48.30 9.64 12.02
N VAL A 195 48.80 10.82 12.36
CA VAL A 195 50.23 11.09 12.54
C VAL A 195 50.50 11.34 14.03
N GLU A 196 51.49 10.63 14.58
CA GLU A 196 51.98 10.79 15.95
C GLU A 196 53.49 11.12 15.92
N LYS A 197 53.93 12.12 16.68
CA LYS A 197 55.36 12.44 16.84
C LYS A 197 56.00 11.54 17.90
N SER A 198 57.12 10.93 17.58
CA SER A 198 58.00 10.17 18.50
C SER A 198 59.38 10.83 18.52
N GLU A 199 60.15 10.67 19.61
CA GLU A 199 61.42 11.34 19.94
C GLU A 199 62.15 12.03 18.76
N ASP A 200 62.59 11.30 17.73
CA ASP A 200 63.23 11.83 16.51
C ASP A 200 62.59 11.31 15.19
N SER A 201 61.32 10.89 15.20
CA SER A 201 60.64 10.31 14.03
C SER A 201 59.12 10.47 14.06
N TRP A 202 58.49 10.33 12.90
CA TRP A 202 57.04 10.49 12.74
C TRP A 202 56.39 9.14 12.47
N ILE A 203 55.39 8.75 13.26
CA ILE A 203 54.66 7.49 13.10
C ILE A 203 53.31 7.79 12.46
N VAL A 204 53.08 7.27 11.26
CA VAL A 204 51.77 7.30 10.61
C VAL A 204 51.07 5.99 10.87
N ARG A 205 49.96 6.02 11.61
CA ARG A 205 49.06 4.88 11.79
C ARG A 205 48.02 4.88 10.69
N ILE A 206 48.02 3.84 9.88
CA ILE A 206 47.00 3.57 8.87
C ILE A 206 46.00 2.55 9.41
N LEU A 207 44.72 2.88 9.32
CA LEU A 207 43.59 2.05 9.68
C LEU A 207 42.75 1.73 8.44
N GLY A 208 42.01 0.61 8.48
CA GLY A 208 41.12 0.21 7.39
C GLY A 208 41.79 -0.56 6.25
N LEU A 209 42.98 -1.16 6.48
CA LEU A 209 43.64 -1.99 5.48
C LEU A 209 42.92 -3.33 5.31
N SER A 210 42.93 -3.87 4.10
CA SER A 210 42.36 -5.20 3.82
C SER A 210 43.14 -6.31 4.56
N LYS A 211 42.47 -7.43 4.84
CA LYS A 211 43.12 -8.65 5.38
C LYS A 211 44.26 -9.14 4.47
N ALA A 212 44.11 -8.97 3.15
CA ALA A 212 45.09 -9.40 2.16
C ALA A 212 46.31 -8.47 2.05
N THR A 213 46.28 -7.28 2.67
CA THR A 213 47.35 -6.29 2.55
C THR A 213 48.64 -6.80 3.18
N GLU A 214 49.70 -6.84 2.38
CA GLU A 214 51.07 -7.08 2.82
C GLU A 214 51.90 -5.77 2.81
N VAL A 215 53.12 -5.83 3.34
CA VAL A 215 54.04 -4.68 3.38
C VAL A 215 54.26 -4.04 2.00
N PRO A 216 54.45 -4.81 0.89
CA PRO A 216 54.65 -4.23 -0.43
C PRO A 216 53.47 -3.38 -0.92
N ASP A 217 52.24 -3.80 -0.60
CA ASP A 217 51.02 -3.12 -1.06
C ASP A 217 50.86 -1.74 -0.42
N VAL A 218 51.28 -1.59 0.83
CA VAL A 218 51.22 -0.31 1.55
C VAL A 218 52.22 0.69 0.97
N VAL A 219 53.37 0.22 0.49
CA VAL A 219 54.44 1.10 -0.02
C VAL A 219 54.32 1.36 -1.52
N ALA A 220 53.53 0.57 -2.25
CA ALA A 220 53.40 0.64 -3.71
C ALA A 220 53.00 2.03 -4.22
N ASP A 221 52.07 2.70 -3.52
CA ASP A 221 51.51 4.00 -3.91
C ASP A 221 52.23 5.21 -3.21
N ILE A 222 53.35 4.95 -2.54
CA ILE A 222 54.19 5.97 -1.89
C ILE A 222 55.40 6.29 -2.78
N PRO A 223 55.61 7.57 -3.18
CA PRO A 223 56.77 7.99 -3.95
C PRO A 223 58.09 7.56 -3.32
N VAL A 224 59.08 7.19 -4.14
CA VAL A 224 60.38 6.68 -3.66
C VAL A 224 61.09 7.67 -2.74
N SER A 225 60.96 8.98 -3.00
CA SER A 225 61.51 10.06 -2.16
C SER A 225 60.91 10.12 -0.76
N ASP A 226 59.68 9.65 -0.63
CA ASP A 226 58.84 9.80 0.56
C ASP A 226 58.59 8.44 1.21
N ARG A 227 59.42 7.42 0.93
CA ARG A 227 59.21 6.09 1.49
C ARG A 227 59.51 6.05 3.00
N PRO A 228 58.69 5.33 3.78
CA PRO A 228 58.92 5.13 5.21
C PRO A 228 60.21 4.34 5.46
N LEU A 229 60.89 4.64 6.57
CA LEU A 229 62.05 3.92 7.08
C LEU A 229 61.71 2.49 7.51
N GLN A 230 60.52 2.32 8.10
CA GLN A 230 60.03 1.05 8.58
C GLN A 230 58.53 0.95 8.38
N VAL A 231 58.05 -0.21 7.94
CA VAL A 231 56.62 -0.51 7.78
C VAL A 231 56.30 -1.73 8.61
N GLN A 232 55.35 -1.59 9.54
CA GLN A 232 54.86 -2.70 10.34
C GLN A 232 53.36 -2.85 10.13
N VAL A 233 52.94 -3.91 9.45
CA VAL A 233 51.52 -4.25 9.30
C VAL A 233 51.12 -5.18 10.44
N ARG A 234 50.20 -4.73 11.30
CA ARG A 234 49.66 -5.54 12.41
C ARG A 234 48.70 -6.61 11.89
N SER A 235 48.42 -7.61 12.72
CA SER A 235 47.37 -8.61 12.45
C SER A 235 45.99 -7.95 12.39
N ALA A 236 45.05 -8.59 11.69
CA ALA A 236 43.68 -8.10 11.58
C ALA A 236 43.00 -8.01 12.96
N ASN A 237 42.07 -7.06 13.09
CA ASN A 237 41.27 -6.84 14.30
C ASN A 237 40.46 -8.07 14.75
N TYR A 238 40.15 -8.99 13.83
CA TYR A 238 39.69 -10.36 14.11
C TYR A 238 39.96 -11.29 12.90
N ALA A 239 40.00 -12.61 13.15
CA ALA A 239 40.37 -13.64 12.17
C ALA A 239 39.16 -14.37 11.56
N CYS A 240 38.10 -13.64 11.20
CA CYS A 240 36.84 -14.22 10.74
C CYS A 240 36.69 -14.05 9.23
N GLU A 241 36.41 -15.15 8.53
CA GLU A 241 36.11 -15.14 7.10
C GLU A 241 34.67 -14.70 6.85
N LEU A 242 34.39 -14.21 5.63
CA LEU A 242 33.07 -13.71 5.24
C LEU A 242 31.99 -14.77 5.47
N GLU A 243 32.23 -16.01 5.08
CA GLU A 243 31.28 -17.11 5.22
C GLU A 243 30.96 -17.44 6.68
N TYR A 244 32.00 -17.48 7.54
CA TYR A 244 31.81 -17.73 8.97
C TYR A 244 31.05 -16.58 9.64
N SER A 245 31.44 -15.33 9.41
CA SER A 245 30.71 -14.17 9.96
C SER A 245 29.26 -14.11 9.48
N ALA A 246 29.02 -14.35 8.18
CA ALA A 246 27.68 -14.39 7.62
C ALA A 246 26.84 -15.53 8.22
N SER A 247 27.43 -16.69 8.50
CA SER A 247 26.74 -17.81 9.16
C SER A 247 26.33 -17.45 10.60
N VAL A 248 27.19 -16.76 11.35
CA VAL A 248 26.87 -16.27 12.70
C VAL A 248 25.72 -15.26 12.65
N VAL A 249 25.77 -14.26 11.76
CA VAL A 249 24.69 -13.27 11.61
C VAL A 249 23.38 -13.94 11.20
N LYS A 250 23.42 -14.86 10.24
CA LYS A 250 22.26 -15.65 9.82
C LYS A 250 21.68 -16.47 10.99
N SER A 251 22.52 -17.08 11.82
CA SER A 251 22.09 -17.80 13.03
C SER A 251 21.43 -16.86 14.05
N MET A 252 21.95 -15.64 14.23
CA MET A 252 21.33 -14.63 15.10
C MET A 252 19.92 -14.24 14.62
N LEU A 253 19.72 -14.07 13.31
CA LEU A 253 18.39 -13.83 12.75
C LEU A 253 17.43 -15.02 12.96
N HIS A 254 17.91 -16.25 12.74
CA HIS A 254 17.11 -17.45 12.97
C HIS A 254 16.66 -17.65 14.42
N ARG A 255 17.37 -17.06 15.40
CA ARG A 255 16.92 -17.04 16.80
C ARG A 255 15.71 -16.14 17.03
N VAL A 256 15.51 -15.13 16.18
CA VAL A 256 14.32 -14.27 16.22
C VAL A 256 13.17 -14.92 15.46
N GLY A 257 13.44 -15.50 14.30
CA GLY A 257 12.42 -16.22 13.53
C GLY A 257 12.91 -16.84 12.23
N PRO A 258 12.08 -17.63 11.52
CA PRO A 258 12.46 -18.27 10.27
C PRO A 258 12.80 -17.25 9.17
N VAL A 259 14.03 -17.32 8.67
CA VAL A 259 14.50 -16.56 7.50
C VAL A 259 14.30 -17.42 6.25
N THR A 260 13.41 -17.00 5.36
CA THR A 260 13.03 -17.72 4.13
C THR A 260 14.04 -17.50 3.00
N ARG A 261 14.71 -16.35 2.97
CA ARG A 261 15.75 -16.02 1.99
C ARG A 261 16.91 -15.28 2.66
N TRP A 262 18.13 -15.68 2.31
CA TRP A 262 19.36 -15.04 2.77
C TRP A 262 20.23 -14.73 1.55
N VAL A 263 20.62 -13.47 1.39
CA VAL A 263 21.46 -13.00 0.28
C VAL A 263 22.65 -12.27 0.86
N LEU A 264 23.85 -12.79 0.61
CA LEU A 264 25.11 -12.13 0.96
C LEU A 264 25.61 -11.34 -0.26
N LEU A 265 25.87 -10.05 -0.09
CA LEU A 265 26.46 -9.26 -1.17
C LEU A 265 27.98 -9.48 -1.23
N PRO A 266 28.56 -9.50 -2.45
CA PRO A 266 30.00 -9.53 -2.60
C PRO A 266 30.61 -8.25 -2.00
N PRO A 267 31.84 -8.34 -1.46
CA PRO A 267 32.53 -7.19 -0.92
C PRO A 267 32.79 -6.13 -2.01
N SER A 268 32.25 -4.92 -1.81
CA SER A 268 32.61 -3.72 -2.59
C SER A 268 33.93 -3.11 -2.10
N ASN A 269 34.74 -2.56 -3.00
CA ASN A 269 35.98 -1.84 -2.66
C ASN A 269 35.70 -0.51 -1.93
N ASP A 270 34.50 0.05 -2.09
CA ASP A 270 34.11 1.34 -1.49
C ASP A 270 33.57 1.20 -0.06
N SER A 271 33.22 -0.01 0.37
CA SER A 271 32.66 -0.26 1.71
C SER A 271 33.61 -1.07 2.57
N GLN A 272 33.92 -0.58 3.77
CA GLN A 272 34.63 -1.34 4.80
C GLN A 272 33.71 -2.28 5.58
N ARG A 273 32.45 -2.45 5.16
CA ARG A 273 31.46 -3.33 5.78
C ARG A 273 31.08 -4.47 4.83
N PHE A 274 30.67 -5.59 5.43
CA PHE A 274 29.93 -6.65 4.76
C PHE A 274 28.43 -6.33 4.82
N HIS A 275 27.70 -6.77 3.80
CA HIS A 275 26.27 -6.51 3.66
C HIS A 275 25.53 -7.80 3.32
N ALA A 276 24.41 -8.04 4.00
CA ALA A 276 23.53 -9.16 3.74
C ALA A 276 22.06 -8.74 3.89
N TYR A 277 21.18 -9.46 3.20
CA TYR A 277 19.74 -9.28 3.28
C TYR A 277 19.08 -10.58 3.74
N GLY A 278 18.23 -10.49 4.75
CA GLY A 278 17.41 -11.59 5.26
C GLY A 278 15.93 -11.28 5.05
N LEU A 279 15.18 -12.20 4.44
CA LEU A 279 13.72 -12.13 4.36
C LEU A 279 13.11 -13.00 5.46
N PHE A 280 12.38 -12.40 6.39
CA PHE A 280 11.63 -13.14 7.40
C PHE A 280 10.32 -13.70 6.85
N GLN A 281 9.79 -14.70 7.54
CA GLN A 281 8.47 -15.25 7.25
C GLN A 281 7.37 -14.22 7.55
N GLU A 282 7.49 -13.49 8.65
CA GLU A 282 6.53 -12.51 9.16
C GLU A 282 7.21 -11.15 9.37
N GLU A 283 6.43 -10.07 9.22
CA GLU A 283 6.93 -8.70 9.36
C GLU A 283 7.31 -8.37 10.81
N SER A 284 6.55 -8.87 11.77
CA SER A 284 6.82 -8.70 13.19
C SER A 284 8.19 -9.24 13.62
N MET A 285 8.66 -10.31 12.97
CA MET A 285 10.00 -10.87 13.21
C MET A 285 11.10 -9.96 12.67
N ALA A 286 10.90 -9.33 11.51
CA ALA A 286 11.84 -8.35 10.96
C ALA A 286 11.97 -7.13 11.88
N ILE A 287 10.84 -6.63 12.41
CA ILE A 287 10.80 -5.51 13.35
C ILE A 287 11.51 -5.88 14.66
N THR A 288 11.21 -7.06 15.21
CA THR A 288 11.85 -7.56 16.43
C THR A 288 13.35 -7.76 16.22
N ALA A 289 13.76 -8.27 15.05
CA ALA A 289 15.17 -8.47 14.72
C ALA A 289 15.92 -7.14 14.61
N ALA A 290 15.34 -6.15 13.93
CA ALA A 290 15.92 -4.81 13.84
C ALA A 290 16.08 -4.20 15.23
N ALA A 291 15.05 -4.28 16.08
CA ALA A 291 15.13 -3.74 17.44
C ALA A 291 16.15 -4.47 18.34
N ALA A 292 16.17 -5.81 18.31
CA ALA A 292 16.95 -6.60 19.26
C ALA A 292 18.42 -6.82 18.84
N LEU A 293 18.74 -6.66 17.55
CA LEU A 293 20.06 -6.99 16.99
C LEU A 293 20.82 -5.78 16.47
N HIS A 294 20.15 -4.64 16.22
CA HIS A 294 20.84 -3.40 15.88
C HIS A 294 21.77 -2.97 17.03
N GLU A 295 22.98 -2.53 16.69
CA GLU A 295 24.07 -2.17 17.61
C GLU A 295 24.58 -3.31 18.51
N LYS A 296 24.13 -4.54 18.31
CA LYS A 296 24.56 -5.69 19.13
C LYS A 296 25.99 -6.10 18.80
N LEU A 297 26.79 -6.37 19.83
CA LEU A 297 28.15 -6.87 19.68
C LEU A 297 28.17 -8.27 19.06
N LEU A 298 29.05 -8.46 18.08
CA LEU A 298 29.24 -9.74 17.41
C LEU A 298 30.26 -10.61 18.18
N PRO A 299 30.01 -11.93 18.31
CA PRO A 299 30.81 -12.81 19.17
C PRO A 299 32.24 -13.04 18.66
N PHE A 300 32.55 -12.58 17.44
CA PHE A 300 33.86 -12.76 16.80
C PHE A 300 34.68 -11.46 16.72
N GLY A 301 34.18 -10.32 17.22
CA GLY A 301 34.90 -9.04 17.19
C GLY A 301 34.84 -8.33 18.54
N LYS A 302 35.98 -7.85 19.05
CA LYS A 302 36.04 -7.17 20.37
C LYS A 302 35.23 -5.87 20.43
N ALA A 303 35.01 -5.22 19.28
CA ALA A 303 34.28 -3.95 19.16
C ALA A 303 33.37 -3.90 17.92
N THR A 304 33.15 -5.04 17.24
CA THR A 304 32.35 -5.06 16.00
C THR A 304 30.88 -5.20 16.35
N THR A 305 30.08 -4.24 15.92
CA THR A 305 28.63 -4.24 16.10
C THR A 305 27.92 -4.64 14.81
N LEU A 306 26.76 -5.27 14.97
CA LEU A 306 25.84 -5.56 13.89
C LEU A 306 24.87 -4.38 13.72
N SER A 307 24.79 -3.83 12.52
CA SER A 307 23.69 -2.93 12.14
C SER A 307 22.61 -3.76 11.48
N VAL A 308 21.38 -3.66 11.98
CA VAL A 308 20.19 -4.26 11.35
C VAL A 308 19.16 -3.15 11.10
N SER A 309 18.70 -3.03 9.86
CA SER A 309 17.65 -2.09 9.45
C SER A 309 16.58 -2.81 8.64
N ILE A 310 15.35 -2.31 8.69
CA ILE A 310 14.24 -2.85 7.88
C ILE A 310 14.32 -2.21 6.51
N VAL A 311 14.14 -3.01 5.47
CA VAL A 311 14.06 -2.54 4.08
C VAL A 311 12.60 -2.58 3.66
N ALA A 312 12.04 -1.41 3.37
CA ALA A 312 10.71 -1.33 2.78
C ALA A 312 10.81 -1.66 1.28
N SER A 313 10.07 -2.67 0.83
CA SER A 313 9.98 -3.07 -0.58
C SER A 313 8.57 -2.81 -1.10
N VAL A 314 8.45 -1.94 -2.11
CA VAL A 314 7.16 -1.58 -2.72
C VAL A 314 7.12 -2.09 -4.16
N ARG A 315 6.16 -2.96 -4.48
CA ARG A 315 5.99 -3.56 -5.81
C ARG A 315 4.74 -3.00 -6.51
N PHE A 316 4.94 -2.51 -7.72
CA PHE A 316 3.89 -2.03 -8.62
C PHE A 316 3.69 -3.03 -9.74
N LYS A 317 2.43 -3.26 -10.14
CA LYS A 317 2.07 -3.99 -11.36
C LYS A 317 1.50 -2.98 -12.34
N VAL A 318 2.26 -2.64 -13.38
CA VAL A 318 1.92 -1.55 -14.32
C VAL A 318 1.65 -2.15 -15.69
N PRO A 319 0.52 -1.84 -16.36
CA PRO A 319 0.32 -2.23 -17.76
C PRO A 319 1.48 -1.75 -18.64
N ASN A 320 1.93 -2.57 -19.57
CA ASN A 320 3.07 -2.26 -20.44
C ASN A 320 2.84 -0.98 -21.26
N GLU A 321 1.61 -0.76 -21.72
CA GLU A 321 1.19 0.43 -22.46
C GLU A 321 1.38 1.69 -21.60
N VAL A 322 0.90 1.68 -20.36
CA VAL A 322 1.08 2.81 -19.42
C VAL A 322 2.55 3.01 -19.06
N TYR A 323 3.31 1.93 -18.87
CA TYR A 323 4.73 2.00 -18.54
C TYR A 323 5.54 2.73 -19.60
N ALA A 324 5.25 2.51 -20.89
CA ALA A 324 5.94 3.17 -22.00
C ALA A 324 5.88 4.71 -21.90
N TRP A 325 4.79 5.27 -21.35
CA TRP A 325 4.61 6.71 -21.16
C TRP A 325 5.27 7.24 -19.88
N ILE A 326 5.23 6.48 -18.79
CA ILE A 326 5.78 6.96 -17.50
C ILE A 326 7.27 6.65 -17.30
N GLN A 327 7.87 5.77 -18.12
CA GLN A 327 9.25 5.29 -17.96
C GLN A 327 10.26 6.45 -17.94
N LYS A 328 10.15 7.41 -18.87
CA LYS A 328 11.09 8.55 -18.96
C LYS A 328 11.12 9.36 -17.66
N ARG A 329 9.94 9.65 -17.10
CA ARG A 329 9.78 10.39 -15.83
C ARG A 329 10.38 9.62 -14.64
N ILE A 330 10.15 8.31 -14.59
CA ILE A 330 10.70 7.44 -13.53
C ILE A 330 12.24 7.38 -13.61
N VAL A 331 12.79 7.20 -14.81
CA VAL A 331 14.24 7.13 -15.03
C VAL A 331 14.92 8.47 -14.68
N ALA A 332 14.29 9.60 -14.99
CA ALA A 332 14.80 10.92 -14.64
C ALA A 332 14.90 11.14 -13.11
N GLN A 333 13.98 10.55 -12.34
CA GLN A 333 13.95 10.68 -10.88
C GLN A 333 14.93 9.73 -10.16
N LYS A 334 15.38 8.66 -10.84
CA LYS A 334 16.24 7.62 -10.26
C LYS A 334 17.48 8.15 -9.50
N PRO A 335 18.28 9.11 -10.03
CA PRO A 335 19.46 9.61 -9.31
C PRO A 335 19.10 10.35 -8.01
N ALA A 336 17.92 10.98 -7.94
CA ALA A 336 17.46 11.62 -6.72
C ALA A 336 17.11 10.59 -5.65
N TRP A 337 16.41 9.51 -6.03
CA TRP A 337 16.10 8.40 -5.12
C TRP A 337 17.37 7.70 -4.61
N GLU A 338 18.37 7.47 -5.46
CA GLU A 338 19.63 6.84 -5.04
C GLU A 338 20.39 7.68 -4.00
N ARG A 339 20.34 9.01 -4.11
CA ARG A 339 20.90 9.92 -3.07
C ARG A 339 20.16 9.81 -1.74
N GLU A 340 18.86 9.51 -1.78
CA GLU A 340 18.02 9.24 -0.61
C GLU A 340 18.03 7.75 -0.19
N GLN A 341 19.00 6.96 -0.67
CA GLN A 341 19.12 5.52 -0.37
C GLN A 341 17.87 4.71 -0.73
N THR A 342 17.14 5.14 -1.76
CA THR A 342 15.99 4.45 -2.35
C THR A 342 16.37 3.94 -3.74
N TYR A 343 16.27 2.63 -3.94
CA TYR A 343 16.69 1.95 -5.15
C TYR A 343 15.49 1.51 -5.97
N PHE A 344 15.52 1.86 -7.26
CA PHE A 344 14.51 1.44 -8.22
C PHE A 344 15.01 0.25 -9.04
N HIS A 345 14.20 -0.81 -9.07
CA HIS A 345 14.42 -2.01 -9.85
C HIS A 345 13.29 -2.20 -10.87
N GLU A 346 13.67 -2.23 -12.14
CA GLU A 346 12.78 -2.55 -13.23
C GLU A 346 12.76 -4.07 -13.45
N GLY A 347 11.59 -4.68 -13.29
CA GLY A 347 11.36 -6.08 -13.60
C GLY A 347 11.17 -6.33 -15.10
N ARG A 348 11.29 -7.59 -15.50
CA ARG A 348 10.96 -8.01 -16.87
C ARG A 348 9.43 -7.93 -17.08
N PRO A 349 8.97 -7.74 -18.33
CA PRO A 349 7.55 -7.88 -18.65
C PRO A 349 7.04 -9.29 -18.29
N GLU A 350 5.90 -9.35 -17.62
CA GLU A 350 5.14 -10.53 -17.24
C GLU A 350 3.76 -10.45 -17.93
N GLY A 351 3.66 -10.93 -19.18
CA GLY A 351 2.47 -10.72 -20.01
C GLY A 351 2.28 -9.25 -20.35
N ASP A 352 1.06 -8.73 -20.19
CA ASP A 352 0.70 -7.33 -20.46
C ASP A 352 1.13 -6.34 -19.37
N PHE A 353 1.84 -6.83 -18.35
CA PHE A 353 2.26 -6.02 -17.21
C PHE A 353 3.76 -6.04 -17.02
N ARG A 354 4.29 -4.98 -16.43
CA ARG A 354 5.66 -4.90 -15.92
C ARG A 354 5.64 -4.69 -14.42
N CYS A 355 6.49 -5.43 -13.71
CA CYS A 355 6.67 -5.26 -12.28
C CYS A 355 7.76 -4.22 -12.01
N LEU A 356 7.41 -3.14 -11.33
CA LEU A 356 8.38 -2.15 -10.84
C LEU A 356 8.58 -2.33 -9.34
N ARG A 357 9.78 -2.07 -8.84
CA ARG A 357 10.07 -2.18 -7.41
C ARG A 357 10.89 -1.01 -6.89
N LEU A 358 10.49 -0.48 -5.74
CA LEU A 358 11.26 0.47 -4.95
C LEU A 358 11.68 -0.20 -3.65
N GLU A 359 12.97 -0.11 -3.31
CA GLU A 359 13.52 -0.67 -2.07
C GLU A 359 14.37 0.37 -1.34
N GLY A 360 14.27 0.46 -0.01
CA GLY A 360 15.10 1.38 0.75
C GLY A 360 14.96 1.19 2.26
N GLU A 361 15.98 1.63 3.01
CA GLU A 361 16.00 1.59 4.48
C GLU A 361 15.30 2.79 5.11
N ASP A 362 15.25 3.94 4.41
CA ASP A 362 14.48 5.10 4.85
C ASP A 362 13.03 5.03 4.33
N HIS A 363 12.14 4.58 5.20
CA HIS A 363 10.71 4.45 4.93
C HIS A 363 10.06 5.76 4.44
N ALA A 364 10.52 6.93 4.91
CA ALA A 364 9.95 8.21 4.48
C ALA A 364 10.31 8.53 3.03
N SER A 365 11.56 8.25 2.63
CA SER A 365 12.02 8.42 1.25
C SER A 365 11.35 7.45 0.29
N VAL A 366 11.21 6.17 0.70
CA VAL A 366 10.49 5.16 -0.09
C VAL A 366 9.01 5.55 -0.26
N ALA A 367 8.37 6.10 0.78
CA ALA A 367 6.98 6.56 0.69
C ALA A 367 6.80 7.73 -0.31
N ARG A 368 7.73 8.70 -0.34
CA ARG A 368 7.73 9.78 -1.34
C ARG A 368 7.94 9.25 -2.75
N ALA A 369 8.88 8.32 -2.93
CA ALA A 369 9.13 7.67 -4.22
C ALA A 369 7.90 6.87 -4.69
N ARG A 370 7.23 6.15 -3.77
CA ARG A 370 5.96 5.47 -4.04
C ARG A 370 4.90 6.44 -4.53
N GLN A 371 4.68 7.54 -3.82
CA GLN A 371 3.67 8.54 -4.17
C GLN A 371 3.94 9.12 -5.58
N PHE A 372 5.20 9.33 -5.93
CA PHE A 372 5.58 9.76 -7.28
C PHE A 372 5.17 8.75 -8.36
N VAL A 373 5.45 7.46 -8.14
CA VAL A 373 5.07 6.39 -9.09
C VAL A 373 3.56 6.22 -9.15
N GLU A 374 2.84 6.28 -8.03
CA GLU A 374 1.38 6.25 -8.00
C GLU A 374 0.76 7.43 -8.76
N LYS A 375 1.30 8.65 -8.59
CA LYS A 375 0.87 9.84 -9.35
C LYS A 375 1.14 9.68 -10.85
N ALA A 376 2.26 9.08 -11.23
CA ALA A 376 2.55 8.81 -12.62
C ALA A 376 1.58 7.76 -13.21
N MET A 377 1.27 6.71 -12.44
CA MET A 377 0.34 5.64 -12.83
C MET A 377 -1.12 6.10 -12.89
N SER A 378 -1.53 7.13 -12.13
CA SER A 378 -2.92 7.60 -12.18
C SER A 378 -3.25 8.31 -13.48
N GLY A 379 -2.24 8.85 -14.17
CA GLY A 379 -2.42 9.74 -15.31
C GLY A 379 -3.13 11.05 -14.93
N ASP A 380 -3.33 11.92 -15.91
CA ASP A 380 -4.22 13.07 -15.78
C ASP A 380 -5.66 12.60 -16.01
N ILE A 381 -6.58 13.03 -15.14
CA ILE A 381 -7.96 12.54 -15.14
C ILE A 381 -8.84 13.49 -15.96
N VAL A 382 -9.38 13.00 -17.06
CA VAL A 382 -10.45 13.65 -17.82
C VAL A 382 -11.80 13.10 -17.35
N ARG A 383 -12.62 13.96 -16.75
CA ARG A 383 -13.91 13.58 -16.15
C ARG A 383 -15.06 13.86 -17.11
N MET A 384 -16.03 12.95 -17.16
CA MET A 384 -17.29 13.10 -17.91
C MET A 384 -18.48 13.31 -16.97
N GLN A 385 -19.62 13.77 -17.49
CA GLN A 385 -20.87 13.74 -16.73
C GLN A 385 -21.42 12.30 -16.72
N ALA A 386 -22.12 11.91 -15.66
CA ALA A 386 -22.48 10.50 -15.39
C ALA A 386 -23.38 9.85 -16.46
N LYS A 387 -24.08 10.66 -17.27
CA LYS A 387 -24.98 10.20 -18.33
C LYS A 387 -24.24 9.74 -19.60
N ASP A 388 -22.93 9.98 -19.69
CA ASP A 388 -22.16 9.87 -20.93
C ASP A 388 -21.56 8.47 -21.20
N LEU A 389 -21.66 7.56 -20.23
CA LEU A 389 -20.93 6.27 -20.26
C LEU A 389 -21.64 5.09 -20.89
N GLN A 390 -22.98 5.07 -20.92
CA GLN A 390 -23.69 4.03 -21.68
C GLN A 390 -23.35 4.12 -23.18
N SER A 391 -22.98 5.33 -23.65
CA SER A 391 -22.51 5.63 -25.00
C SER A 391 -21.05 5.20 -25.26
N CYS A 392 -20.22 5.02 -24.22
CA CYS A 392 -18.82 4.59 -24.40
C CYS A 392 -18.68 3.13 -24.86
N LYS A 393 -19.68 2.27 -24.63
CA LYS A 393 -19.71 0.93 -25.24
C LYS A 393 -19.74 1.00 -26.78
N LEU A 394 -20.35 2.04 -27.34
CA LEU A 394 -20.39 2.28 -28.79
C LEU A 394 -19.07 2.83 -29.36
N LEU A 395 -18.29 3.57 -28.56
CA LEU A 395 -16.97 4.08 -28.97
C LEU A 395 -15.91 2.98 -29.11
N ALA A 396 -16.10 1.85 -28.44
CA ALA A 396 -15.20 0.69 -28.50
C ALA A 396 -15.59 -0.34 -29.59
N GLN A 397 -16.82 -0.31 -30.12
CA GLN A 397 -17.34 -1.34 -31.02
C GLN A 397 -17.80 -0.83 -32.40
N GLY A 398 -17.79 0.49 -32.65
CA GLY A 398 -18.09 1.09 -33.95
C GLY A 398 -16.85 1.28 -34.84
N GLU A 399 -16.99 1.06 -36.16
CA GLU A 399 -15.96 0.99 -37.19
C GLU A 399 -14.83 2.06 -37.14
N SER A 400 -13.60 1.60 -37.40
CA SER A 400 -12.33 2.31 -37.71
C SER A 400 -12.34 3.83 -38.00
N PRO A 401 -11.36 4.61 -37.48
CA PRO A 401 -10.69 4.48 -36.19
C PRO A 401 -11.54 5.15 -35.10
N SER A 402 -11.52 4.58 -33.89
CA SER A 402 -12.24 5.19 -32.77
C SER A 402 -11.74 6.63 -32.55
N VAL A 403 -12.65 7.52 -32.13
CA VAL A 403 -12.33 8.93 -31.82
C VAL A 403 -11.16 9.04 -30.84
N VAL A 404 -11.03 8.04 -29.97
CA VAL A 404 -9.92 7.88 -29.02
C VAL A 404 -8.59 7.80 -29.76
N VAL A 405 -8.43 6.88 -30.73
CA VAL A 405 -7.17 6.75 -31.50
C VAL A 405 -6.80 8.03 -32.26
N SER A 406 -7.80 8.74 -32.77
CA SER A 406 -7.57 10.03 -33.46
C SER A 406 -7.07 11.12 -32.51
N LEU A 407 -7.63 11.18 -31.30
CA LEU A 407 -7.20 12.09 -30.24
C LEU A 407 -5.82 11.73 -29.69
N GLU A 408 -5.56 10.45 -29.49
CA GLU A 408 -4.26 9.93 -29.05
C GLU A 408 -3.14 10.36 -30.01
N TRP A 409 -3.39 10.24 -31.32
CA TRP A 409 -2.43 10.69 -32.34
C TRP A 409 -2.30 12.21 -32.40
N ALA A 410 -3.42 12.95 -32.38
CA ALA A 410 -3.42 14.41 -32.52
C ALA A 410 -2.79 15.12 -31.32
N CYS A 411 -3.01 14.60 -30.11
CA CYS A 411 -2.49 15.19 -28.87
C CYS A 411 -1.20 14.51 -28.38
N ASN A 412 -0.74 13.44 -29.04
CA ASN A 412 0.38 12.58 -28.61
C ASN A 412 0.20 12.13 -27.15
N VAL A 413 -0.92 11.47 -26.88
CA VAL A 413 -1.32 10.96 -25.57
C VAL A 413 -1.82 9.52 -25.67
N LEU A 414 -1.86 8.81 -24.55
CA LEU A 414 -2.59 7.56 -24.39
C LEU A 414 -3.84 7.82 -23.56
N ILE A 415 -5.00 7.36 -24.01
CA ILE A 415 -6.30 7.54 -23.34
C ILE A 415 -6.83 6.16 -22.93
N VAL A 416 -6.79 5.88 -21.63
CA VAL A 416 -7.29 4.63 -21.06
C VAL A 416 -8.65 4.87 -20.39
N PRO A 417 -9.74 4.25 -20.86
CA PRO A 417 -11.04 4.33 -20.19
C PRO A 417 -11.02 3.59 -18.85
N ASP A 418 -11.47 4.25 -17.79
CA ASP A 418 -11.83 3.63 -16.52
C ASP A 418 -13.36 3.56 -16.40
N LEU A 419 -13.92 2.47 -16.92
CA LEU A 419 -15.37 2.23 -16.94
C LEU A 419 -15.96 2.10 -15.53
N ARG A 420 -15.16 1.72 -14.52
CA ARG A 420 -15.64 1.60 -13.13
C ARG A 420 -15.81 2.96 -12.48
N LYS A 421 -14.82 3.84 -12.68
CA LYS A 421 -14.84 5.20 -12.15
C LYS A 421 -15.50 6.22 -13.05
N SER A 422 -16.02 5.77 -14.20
CA SER A 422 -16.72 6.62 -15.12
C SER A 422 -15.86 7.80 -15.62
N LEU A 423 -14.56 7.54 -15.89
CA LEU A 423 -13.58 8.56 -16.28
C LEU A 423 -12.58 8.06 -17.32
N PHE A 424 -11.86 8.96 -17.98
CA PHE A 424 -10.72 8.65 -18.83
C PHE A 424 -9.41 9.05 -18.13
N ARG A 425 -8.43 8.16 -18.16
CA ARG A 425 -7.05 8.48 -17.77
C ARG A 425 -6.25 8.82 -19.01
N VAL A 426 -5.60 9.97 -18.99
CA VAL A 426 -4.79 10.46 -20.11
C VAL A 426 -3.33 10.50 -19.68
N TYR A 427 -2.43 9.99 -20.53
CA TYR A 427 -1.00 9.97 -20.29
C TYR A 427 -0.28 10.70 -21.43
N GLY A 428 0.47 11.74 -21.10
CA GLY A 428 1.40 12.41 -22.02
C GLY A 428 2.86 12.07 -21.69
N ASP A 429 3.78 12.46 -22.58
CA ASP A 429 5.23 12.38 -22.34
C ASP A 429 5.65 13.21 -21.10
N ASP A 430 4.97 14.32 -20.85
CA ASP A 430 5.11 15.22 -19.69
C ASP A 430 3.74 15.46 -19.01
N GLU A 431 3.70 16.23 -17.90
CA GLU A 431 2.42 16.69 -17.33
C GLU A 431 1.63 17.48 -18.38
N LEU A 432 0.40 17.05 -18.65
CA LEU A 432 -0.41 17.66 -19.71
C LEU A 432 -0.79 19.09 -19.34
N ASP A 433 -0.69 19.99 -20.31
CA ASP A 433 -1.17 21.35 -20.11
C ASP A 433 -2.70 21.36 -20.04
N GLN A 434 -3.23 22.27 -19.23
CA GLN A 434 -4.67 22.37 -18.97
C GLN A 434 -5.48 22.52 -20.27
N LYS A 435 -4.94 23.19 -21.28
CA LYS A 435 -5.59 23.39 -22.58
C LYS A 435 -5.75 22.08 -23.36
N THR A 436 -4.76 21.18 -23.33
CA THR A 436 -4.86 19.85 -23.96
C THR A 436 -5.91 18.99 -23.25
N VAL A 437 -5.93 19.00 -21.92
CA VAL A 437 -6.95 18.30 -21.12
C VAL A 437 -8.35 18.83 -21.43
N GLU A 438 -8.53 20.15 -21.51
CA GLU A 438 -9.80 20.79 -21.87
C GLU A 438 -10.22 20.44 -23.31
N THR A 439 -9.28 20.42 -24.26
CA THR A 439 -9.56 20.05 -25.66
C THR A 439 -10.04 18.60 -25.76
N ILE A 440 -9.36 17.67 -25.08
CA ILE A 440 -9.76 16.26 -25.02
C ILE A 440 -11.14 16.13 -24.36
N THR A 441 -11.37 16.88 -23.27
CA THR A 441 -12.66 16.89 -22.57
C THR A 441 -13.81 17.34 -23.48
N THR A 442 -13.64 18.46 -24.18
CA THR A 442 -14.66 19.01 -25.09
C THR A 442 -14.98 18.04 -26.23
N VAL A 443 -13.96 17.45 -26.88
CA VAL A 443 -14.19 16.50 -27.98
C VAL A 443 -14.89 15.23 -27.51
N LEU A 444 -14.55 14.74 -26.31
CA LEU A 444 -15.23 13.59 -25.70
C LEU A 444 -16.68 13.93 -25.29
N GLN A 445 -16.96 15.18 -24.90
CA GLN A 445 -18.29 15.66 -24.52
C GLN A 445 -19.21 15.96 -25.72
N GLU A 446 -18.68 16.49 -26.81
CA GLU A 446 -19.49 16.90 -27.99
C GLU A 446 -20.04 15.71 -28.80
N ARG A 447 -19.52 14.49 -28.61
CA ARG A 447 -19.85 13.32 -29.44
C ARG A 447 -20.56 12.18 -28.73
N ILE A 448 -20.98 12.39 -27.48
CA ILE A 448 -21.96 11.51 -26.84
C ILE A 448 -23.30 11.81 -27.53
N PRO A 449 -23.96 10.83 -28.17
CA PRO A 449 -25.30 11.06 -28.68
C PRO A 449 -26.18 11.46 -27.50
N GLU A 450 -26.83 12.62 -27.60
CA GLU A 450 -27.96 12.97 -26.75
C GLU A 450 -28.85 11.73 -26.68
N SER A 451 -29.06 11.23 -25.46
CA SER A 451 -29.75 9.99 -25.15
C SER A 451 -30.86 9.68 -26.15
N HIS A 452 -30.91 8.44 -26.67
CA HIS A 452 -32.09 7.92 -27.33
C HIS A 452 -33.30 8.10 -26.40
N THR A 453 -34.06 9.16 -26.62
CA THR A 453 -35.45 9.23 -26.24
C THR A 453 -36.13 8.10 -26.99
N ILE A 454 -36.40 7.00 -26.30
CA ILE A 454 -37.41 6.06 -26.77
C ILE A 454 -38.72 6.83 -26.71
N ASP A 455 -39.12 7.40 -27.85
CA ASP A 455 -40.42 8.03 -28.04
C ASP A 455 -41.49 6.93 -27.97
N LEU A 456 -41.84 6.53 -26.75
CA LEU A 456 -43.07 5.80 -26.47
C LEU A 456 -44.22 6.78 -26.67
N LYS A 457 -44.56 7.08 -27.93
CA LYS A 457 -45.84 7.68 -28.30
C LYS A 457 -46.95 6.73 -27.86
N GLY A 458 -47.40 6.96 -26.63
CA GLY A 458 -48.36 6.14 -25.93
C GLY A 458 -48.83 6.79 -24.65
N LYS A 459 -49.34 8.03 -24.76
CA LYS A 459 -50.17 8.74 -23.76
C LYS A 459 -49.44 9.13 -22.46
N ASP A 460 -49.09 10.42 -22.38
CA ASP A 460 -48.54 11.09 -21.19
C ASP A 460 -49.23 10.72 -19.88
N PRO A 461 -48.46 10.32 -18.85
CA PRO A 461 -48.78 10.52 -17.45
C PRO A 461 -47.92 11.62 -16.81
N SER A 462 -47.20 12.45 -17.60
CA SER A 462 -46.33 13.51 -17.09
C SER A 462 -47.07 14.80 -16.69
N SER A 463 -48.39 14.89 -16.89
CA SER A 463 -49.18 16.03 -16.43
C SER A 463 -49.39 15.98 -14.91
N GLY A 464 -48.41 16.50 -14.15
CA GLY A 464 -48.57 16.93 -12.76
C GLY A 464 -47.72 16.24 -11.69
N MET A 465 -46.55 15.68 -12.02
CA MET A 465 -45.60 15.22 -10.98
C MET A 465 -44.43 16.20 -10.83
N ASP A 466 -44.52 17.05 -9.80
CA ASP A 466 -43.44 17.96 -9.40
C ASP A 466 -42.30 17.19 -8.73
N CYS A 467 -41.07 17.67 -8.91
CA CYS A 467 -39.91 17.18 -8.18
C CYS A 467 -40.16 17.33 -6.67
N PRO A 468 -40.09 16.26 -5.86
CA PRO A 468 -40.39 16.32 -4.42
C PRO A 468 -39.43 17.21 -3.60
N ALA A 469 -38.29 17.61 -4.18
CA ALA A 469 -37.28 18.41 -3.50
C ALA A 469 -37.43 19.91 -3.76
N CYS A 470 -37.81 20.32 -4.98
CA CYS A 470 -37.98 21.74 -5.35
C CYS A 470 -39.43 22.14 -5.65
N PHE A 471 -40.35 21.18 -5.78
CA PHE A 471 -41.75 21.38 -6.16
C PHE A 471 -41.93 22.08 -7.52
N CYS A 472 -41.03 21.82 -8.46
CA CYS A 472 -41.09 22.30 -9.84
C CYS A 472 -41.11 21.12 -10.81
N GLU A 473 -41.44 21.37 -12.07
CA GLU A 473 -41.29 20.38 -13.14
C GLU A 473 -39.82 19.89 -13.19
N PRO A 474 -39.56 18.57 -13.21
CA PRO A 474 -38.20 18.05 -13.15
C PRO A 474 -37.34 18.44 -14.36
N GLU A 475 -36.33 19.28 -14.13
CA GLU A 475 -35.25 19.53 -15.10
C GLU A 475 -34.26 18.36 -15.08
N GLU A 476 -33.94 17.82 -16.26
CA GLU A 476 -33.10 16.63 -16.40
C GLU A 476 -33.53 15.47 -15.48
N PRO A 477 -34.74 14.91 -15.69
CA PRO A 477 -35.39 14.03 -14.74
C PRO A 477 -34.57 12.75 -14.47
N VAL A 478 -34.29 12.51 -13.20
CA VAL A 478 -33.74 11.25 -12.71
C VAL A 478 -34.88 10.42 -12.14
N ARG A 479 -35.14 9.26 -12.74
CA ARG A 479 -36.19 8.33 -12.31
C ARG A 479 -35.61 7.20 -11.48
N MET A 480 -36.06 7.08 -10.24
CA MET A 480 -35.60 6.03 -9.33
C MET A 480 -36.55 4.81 -9.38
N SER A 481 -36.07 3.63 -8.99
CA SER A 481 -36.87 2.39 -8.88
C SER A 481 -37.94 2.43 -7.81
N CYS A 482 -37.96 3.46 -6.95
CA CYS A 482 -39.09 3.73 -6.06
C CYS A 482 -40.28 4.41 -6.78
N GLY A 483 -40.10 4.80 -8.05
CA GLY A 483 -41.09 5.50 -8.87
C GLY A 483 -41.05 7.02 -8.78
N HIS A 484 -40.29 7.59 -7.84
CA HIS A 484 -40.13 9.04 -7.69
C HIS A 484 -39.14 9.62 -8.70
N ILE A 485 -39.41 10.85 -9.14
CA ILE A 485 -38.64 11.59 -10.14
C ILE A 485 -38.08 12.86 -9.50
N TYR A 486 -36.80 13.15 -9.71
CA TYR A 486 -36.11 14.33 -9.19
C TYR A 486 -35.47 15.12 -10.33
N CYS A 487 -35.27 16.42 -10.15
CA CYS A 487 -34.28 17.13 -10.97
C CYS A 487 -32.89 16.55 -10.69
N GLY A 488 -32.02 16.44 -11.70
CA GLY A 488 -30.66 15.92 -11.51
C GLY A 488 -29.87 16.66 -10.43
N SER A 489 -29.92 17.99 -10.43
CA SER A 489 -29.28 18.84 -9.41
C SER A 489 -29.89 18.67 -8.01
N CYS A 490 -31.21 18.47 -7.93
CA CYS A 490 -31.90 18.24 -6.67
C CYS A 490 -31.52 16.89 -6.07
N PHE A 491 -31.37 15.86 -6.90
CA PHE A 491 -30.92 14.54 -6.45
C PHE A 491 -29.50 14.58 -5.88
N VAL A 492 -28.57 15.27 -6.55
CA VAL A 492 -27.21 15.52 -6.04
C VAL A 492 -27.25 16.19 -4.68
N ARG A 493 -28.01 17.28 -4.53
CA ARG A 493 -28.17 17.99 -3.25
C ARG A 493 -28.75 17.11 -2.15
N CYS A 494 -29.68 16.21 -2.46
CA CYS A 494 -30.22 15.25 -1.50
C CYS A 494 -29.13 14.29 -1.00
N CYS A 495 -28.29 13.76 -1.90
CA CYS A 495 -27.18 12.90 -1.52
C CYS A 495 -26.13 13.63 -0.68
N GLU A 496 -25.82 14.89 -1.04
CA GLU A 496 -24.92 15.73 -0.26
C GLU A 496 -25.46 16.09 1.12
N ALA A 497 -26.78 16.21 1.27
CA ALA A 497 -27.40 16.43 2.57
C ALA A 497 -27.17 15.23 3.49
N GLU A 498 -27.32 13.99 3.00
CA GLU A 498 -27.01 12.80 3.80
C GLU A 498 -25.53 12.66 4.15
N MET A 499 -24.62 13.12 3.30
CA MET A 499 -23.20 13.17 3.63
C MET A 499 -22.88 14.07 4.85
N ARG A 500 -23.78 14.98 5.22
CA ARG A 500 -23.64 15.85 6.40
C ARG A 500 -24.36 15.29 7.63
N ALA A 501 -25.19 14.25 7.49
CA ALA A 501 -25.93 13.68 8.59
C ALA A 501 -25.03 12.84 9.51
N SER A 502 -25.24 12.91 10.83
CA SER A 502 -24.46 12.14 11.82
C SER A 502 -25.02 10.74 12.11
N ARG A 503 -26.08 10.34 11.39
CA ARG A 503 -26.80 9.05 11.53
C ARG A 503 -26.16 7.95 10.69
N GLU A 504 -26.65 6.72 10.81
CA GLU A 504 -26.22 5.62 9.93
C GLU A 504 -26.28 6.03 8.47
N PHE A 505 -25.12 5.97 7.80
CA PHE A 505 -24.99 6.49 6.45
C PHE A 505 -25.75 5.57 5.51
N GLN A 506 -26.81 6.10 4.91
CA GLN A 506 -27.52 5.41 3.85
C GLN A 506 -28.33 6.39 3.01
N ILE A 507 -28.11 6.38 1.70
CA ILE A 507 -28.87 7.19 0.77
C ILE A 507 -30.23 6.51 0.52
N ARG A 508 -31.29 7.21 0.92
CA ARG A 508 -32.67 6.74 0.81
C ARG A 508 -33.51 7.78 0.11
N CYS A 509 -34.64 7.35 -0.45
CA CYS A 509 -35.64 8.23 -1.02
C CYS A 509 -36.22 9.17 0.06
N PRO A 510 -36.01 10.50 -0.06
CA PRO A 510 -36.55 11.47 0.89
C PRO A 510 -38.04 11.78 0.67
N THR A 511 -38.66 11.36 -0.44
CA THR A 511 -40.05 11.71 -0.75
C THR A 511 -41.04 11.12 0.24
N GLY A 512 -42.00 11.94 0.69
CA GLY A 512 -43.15 11.48 1.47
C GLY A 512 -44.09 10.60 0.63
N ASN A 513 -44.62 9.54 1.23
CA ASN A 513 -45.63 8.71 0.60
C ASN A 513 -47.02 9.36 0.69
N PRO A 514 -47.92 9.16 -0.29
CA PRO A 514 -49.29 9.70 -0.26
C PRO A 514 -50.15 9.24 0.91
N ARG A 515 -49.77 8.14 1.58
CA ARG A 515 -50.49 7.54 2.72
C ARG A 515 -49.98 8.01 4.10
N GLY A 516 -49.09 9.01 4.13
CA GLY A 516 -48.35 9.42 5.32
C GLY A 516 -47.05 8.62 5.51
N GLY A 517 -46.00 9.27 6.00
CA GLY A 517 -44.66 8.68 6.17
C GLY A 517 -43.71 8.93 4.99
N LEU A 518 -42.44 8.54 5.14
CA LEU A 518 -41.41 8.67 4.09
C LEU A 518 -41.35 7.40 3.24
N CYS A 519 -41.02 7.54 1.95
CA CYS A 519 -40.74 6.42 1.05
C CYS A 519 -39.62 5.56 1.61
N GLY A 520 -38.48 6.16 1.94
CA GLY A 520 -37.40 5.50 2.69
C GLY A 520 -36.70 4.34 1.99
N LYS A 521 -37.10 3.99 0.74
CA LYS A 521 -36.45 2.97 -0.07
C LYS A 521 -34.99 3.38 -0.32
N ALA A 522 -34.06 2.48 -0.02
CA ALA A 522 -32.65 2.66 -0.34
C ALA A 522 -32.45 2.55 -1.86
N PHE A 523 -31.63 3.43 -2.42
CA PHE A 523 -31.32 3.40 -3.86
C PHE A 523 -30.24 2.38 -4.15
N SER A 524 -30.36 1.60 -5.23
CA SER A 524 -29.31 0.65 -5.59
C SER A 524 -28.02 1.39 -5.97
N LEU A 525 -26.87 0.71 -5.87
CA LEU A 525 -25.60 1.31 -6.29
C LEU A 525 -25.59 1.71 -7.76
N THR A 526 -26.21 0.91 -8.62
CA THR A 526 -26.34 1.21 -10.05
C THR A 526 -27.12 2.50 -10.26
N GLU A 527 -28.23 2.70 -9.53
CA GLU A 527 -28.99 3.95 -9.61
C GLU A 527 -28.15 5.14 -9.17
N LEU A 528 -27.39 5.01 -8.08
CA LEU A 528 -26.52 6.07 -7.60
C LEU A 528 -25.39 6.38 -8.59
N GLN A 529 -24.79 5.36 -9.20
CA GLN A 529 -23.70 5.50 -10.16
C GLN A 529 -24.16 6.14 -11.48
N GLU A 530 -25.36 5.79 -11.96
CA GLU A 530 -25.92 6.33 -13.20
C GLU A 530 -26.49 7.75 -13.01
N SER A 531 -26.93 8.09 -11.80
CA SER A 531 -27.63 9.35 -11.52
C SER A 531 -26.76 10.45 -10.92
N LEU A 532 -25.61 10.11 -10.34
CA LEU A 532 -24.71 11.08 -9.70
C LEU A 532 -23.45 11.31 -10.53
N PRO A 533 -22.93 12.55 -10.61
CA PRO A 533 -21.59 12.81 -11.11
C PRO A 533 -20.55 11.93 -10.40
N SER A 534 -19.56 11.43 -11.14
CA SER A 534 -18.54 10.50 -10.62
C SER A 534 -17.87 11.01 -9.32
N GLU A 535 -17.53 12.29 -9.25
CA GLU A 535 -16.94 12.90 -8.06
C GLU A 535 -17.88 12.84 -6.83
N VAL A 536 -19.18 13.08 -7.03
CA VAL A 536 -20.17 13.02 -5.96
C VAL A 536 -20.39 11.58 -5.53
N PHE A 537 -20.44 10.64 -6.48
CA PHE A 537 -20.56 9.21 -6.19
C PHE A 537 -19.37 8.69 -5.37
N GLU A 538 -18.13 9.00 -5.77
CA GLU A 538 -16.94 8.64 -4.99
C GLU A 538 -16.95 9.27 -3.58
N LYS A 539 -17.40 10.53 -3.45
CA LYS A 539 -17.58 11.19 -2.14
C LYS A 539 -18.63 10.47 -1.28
N VAL A 540 -19.73 10.02 -1.87
CA VAL A 540 -20.78 9.24 -1.19
C VAL A 540 -20.20 7.93 -0.65
N LEU A 541 -19.48 7.16 -1.48
CA LEU A 541 -18.84 5.91 -1.05
C LEU A 541 -17.79 6.14 0.04
N LYS A 542 -16.95 7.17 -0.12
CA LYS A 542 -15.94 7.55 0.88
C LYS A 542 -16.58 7.94 2.22
N LYS A 543 -17.66 8.73 2.20
CA LYS A 543 -18.38 9.14 3.41
C LYS A 543 -19.05 7.97 4.11
N SER A 544 -19.62 7.04 3.34
CA SER A 544 -20.15 5.79 3.88
C SER A 544 -19.09 4.98 4.60
N PHE A 545 -17.93 4.78 3.97
CA PHE A 545 -16.80 4.08 4.57
C PHE A 545 -16.27 4.79 5.82
N GLU A 546 -16.10 6.12 5.78
CA GLU A 546 -15.68 6.91 6.95
C GLU A 546 -16.67 6.77 8.13
N SER A 547 -17.97 6.75 7.83
CA SER A 547 -19.03 6.54 8.81
C SER A 547 -18.98 5.14 9.42
N PHE A 548 -18.73 4.12 8.60
CA PHE A 548 -18.57 2.74 9.04
C PHE A 548 -17.37 2.55 9.97
N VAL A 549 -16.19 3.07 9.57
CA VAL A 549 -14.96 3.00 10.37
C VAL A 549 -15.14 3.77 11.68
N GLY A 550 -15.71 4.99 11.61
CA GLY A 550 -15.94 5.83 12.79
C GLY A 550 -16.82 5.17 13.85
N ARG A 551 -17.78 4.33 13.46
CA ARG A 551 -18.66 3.59 14.39
C ARG A 551 -18.03 2.38 15.04
N ARG A 552 -16.88 1.90 14.55
CA ARG A 552 -16.20 0.70 15.05
C ARG A 552 -14.78 0.99 15.55
N PRO A 553 -14.60 1.93 16.50
CA PRO A 553 -13.28 2.34 16.98
C PRO A 553 -12.54 1.25 17.78
N ALA A 554 -13.21 0.17 18.17
CA ALA A 554 -12.60 -0.99 18.82
C ALA A 554 -12.07 -2.03 17.82
N GLU A 555 -12.51 -2.00 16.57
CA GLU A 555 -12.12 -2.95 15.52
C GLU A 555 -11.24 -2.32 14.45
N LEU A 556 -11.40 -1.02 14.21
CA LEU A 556 -10.80 -0.30 13.09
C LEU A 556 -10.20 1.03 13.55
N ALA A 557 -9.02 1.35 13.04
CA ALA A 557 -8.35 2.63 13.28
C ALA A 557 -7.78 3.21 11.98
N TYR A 558 -7.69 4.54 11.95
CA TYR A 558 -6.93 5.25 10.92
C TYR A 558 -5.45 5.28 11.27
N CYS A 559 -4.61 5.34 10.25
CA CYS A 559 -3.20 5.67 10.40
C CYS A 559 -3.04 7.04 11.08
N ALA A 560 -2.20 7.11 12.12
CA ALA A 560 -1.95 8.35 12.85
C ALA A 560 -1.10 9.37 12.08
N THR A 561 -0.58 9.02 10.90
CA THR A 561 0.14 9.96 10.04
C THR A 561 -0.86 10.99 9.49
N PRO A 562 -0.61 12.30 9.63
CA PRO A 562 -1.46 13.34 9.06
C PRO A 562 -1.74 13.09 7.57
N ASP A 563 -2.97 13.38 7.15
CA ASP A 563 -3.46 13.20 5.77
C ASP A 563 -3.42 11.76 5.23
N CYS A 564 -3.09 10.77 6.08
CA CYS A 564 -3.14 9.36 5.72
C CYS A 564 -4.53 8.79 6.03
N ASP A 565 -5.27 8.42 4.99
CA ASP A 565 -6.60 7.81 5.06
C ASP A 565 -6.56 6.27 5.17
N GLN A 566 -5.37 5.68 5.33
CA GLN A 566 -5.22 4.23 5.47
C GLN A 566 -5.90 3.75 6.75
N VAL A 567 -6.74 2.74 6.63
CA VAL A 567 -7.40 2.06 7.74
C VAL A 567 -6.74 0.70 7.95
N TYR A 568 -6.71 0.25 9.21
CA TYR A 568 -6.22 -1.07 9.59
C TYR A 568 -7.07 -1.66 10.73
N ARG A 569 -6.96 -2.97 10.94
CA ARG A 569 -7.64 -3.67 12.04
C ARG A 569 -6.89 -3.53 13.35
N ILE A 570 -7.64 -3.25 14.41
CA ILE A 570 -7.14 -3.29 15.78
C ILE A 570 -7.04 -4.75 16.21
N THR A 571 -5.92 -5.12 16.83
CA THR A 571 -5.72 -6.45 17.37
C THR A 571 -6.16 -6.46 18.83
N PRO A 572 -7.00 -7.42 19.26
CA PRO A 572 -7.38 -7.57 20.65
C PRO A 572 -6.15 -7.77 21.56
N PRO A 573 -6.13 -7.22 22.79
CA PRO A 573 -4.99 -7.34 23.70
C PRO A 573 -4.58 -8.79 24.03
N ASP A 574 -5.55 -9.70 24.03
CA ASP A 574 -5.37 -11.12 24.37
C ASP A 574 -4.82 -11.97 23.20
N SER A 575 -4.38 -11.34 22.10
CA SER A 575 -3.85 -12.08 20.95
C SER A 575 -2.43 -12.58 21.20
N ASP A 576 -2.14 -13.83 20.83
CA ASP A 576 -0.79 -14.42 20.83
C ASP A 576 0.19 -13.77 19.83
N HIS A 577 -0.30 -12.87 18.97
CA HIS A 577 0.49 -12.22 17.93
C HIS A 577 0.89 -10.81 18.33
N PRO A 578 2.15 -10.39 18.08
CA PRO A 578 2.53 -8.99 18.19
C PRO A 578 1.74 -8.23 17.13
N GLY A 579 0.68 -7.54 17.57
CA GLY A 579 -0.16 -6.72 16.72
C GLY A 579 0.65 -5.56 16.15
N ILE A 580 1.27 -5.77 14.99
CA ILE A 580 2.07 -4.77 14.29
C ILE A 580 1.61 -4.73 12.83
N PHE A 581 1.35 -3.52 12.35
CA PHE A 581 0.93 -3.22 10.99
C PHE A 581 1.82 -2.11 10.44
N THR A 582 2.41 -2.30 9.26
CA THR A 582 3.00 -1.19 8.51
C THR A 582 2.00 -0.62 7.52
N CYS A 583 1.76 0.68 7.64
CA CYS A 583 0.89 1.40 6.73
C CYS A 583 1.42 1.28 5.30
N SER A 584 0.60 0.80 4.37
CA SER A 584 0.98 0.69 2.97
C SER A 584 1.32 2.05 2.36
N LYS A 585 0.56 3.11 2.67
CA LYS A 585 0.78 4.45 2.09
C LYS A 585 2.01 5.17 2.63
N CYS A 586 2.12 5.29 3.96
CA CYS A 586 3.17 6.11 4.59
C CYS A 586 4.36 5.29 5.13
N LEU A 587 4.30 3.96 5.02
CA LEU A 587 5.33 3.02 5.49
C LEU A 587 5.66 3.13 6.98
N ARG A 588 4.79 3.78 7.77
CA ARG A 588 4.94 3.88 9.22
C ARG A 588 4.44 2.60 9.88
N PRO A 589 5.27 1.92 10.69
CA PRO A 589 4.81 0.80 11.49
C PRO A 589 4.03 1.30 12.71
N VAL A 590 2.98 0.57 13.06
CA VAL A 590 2.04 0.89 14.15
C VAL A 590 1.74 -0.40 14.92
N CYS A 591 1.73 -0.32 16.24
CA CYS A 591 1.18 -1.37 17.08
C CYS A 591 -0.35 -1.34 16.97
N THR A 592 -0.96 -2.41 16.48
CA THR A 592 -2.42 -2.52 16.30
C THR A 592 -3.19 -2.75 17.60
N ILE A 593 -2.50 -2.93 18.75
CA ILE A 593 -3.14 -3.08 20.06
C ILE A 593 -3.30 -1.72 20.77
N CYS A 594 -2.27 -0.87 20.76
CA CYS A 594 -2.31 0.46 21.40
C CYS A 594 -2.37 1.64 20.40
N CYS A 595 -2.31 1.36 19.09
CA CYS A 595 -2.26 2.33 18.01
C CYS A 595 -1.05 3.30 18.04
N GLN A 596 -0.01 2.97 18.83
CA GLN A 596 1.23 3.75 18.94
C GLN A 596 2.38 3.14 18.13
N ARG A 597 3.59 3.69 18.27
CA ARG A 597 4.79 3.08 17.67
C ARG A 597 4.99 1.65 18.22
N PRO A 598 5.49 0.71 17.39
CA PRO A 598 5.82 -0.63 17.86
C PRO A 598 6.78 -0.56 19.05
N HIS A 599 6.48 -1.31 20.10
CA HIS A 599 7.31 -1.43 21.30
C HIS A 599 7.83 -2.88 21.39
N PRO A 600 9.06 -3.15 20.94
CA PRO A 600 9.63 -4.49 20.96
C PRO A 600 9.98 -4.97 22.38
N GLU A 601 10.03 -4.06 23.36
CA GLU A 601 10.45 -4.34 24.74
C GLU A 601 9.28 -4.17 25.72
N GLY A 602 8.62 -5.30 26.06
CA GLY A 602 7.62 -5.37 27.12
C GLY A 602 6.17 -5.59 26.66
N PRO A 603 5.27 -5.99 27.58
CA PRO A 603 3.85 -6.17 27.29
C PRO A 603 3.23 -4.84 26.85
N CYS A 604 2.33 -4.90 25.87
CA CYS A 604 1.62 -3.72 25.38
C CYS A 604 0.86 -3.05 26.51
N PRO A 605 0.93 -1.71 26.68
CA PRO A 605 0.12 -1.00 27.66
C PRO A 605 -1.40 -1.09 27.38
N GLY A 606 -1.79 -1.70 26.25
CA GLY A 606 -3.18 -1.79 25.82
C GLY A 606 -3.67 -0.47 25.26
N LEU A 607 -4.97 -0.42 24.98
CA LEU A 607 -5.66 0.75 24.46
C LEU A 607 -6.01 1.70 25.63
N GLU A 608 -5.02 2.19 26.38
CA GLU A 608 -5.23 3.40 27.18
C GLU A 608 -5.59 4.51 26.19
N ARG A 609 -6.82 5.03 26.27
CA ARG A 609 -7.58 5.72 25.21
C ARG A 609 -7.02 7.10 24.77
N ASP A 610 -5.76 7.16 24.39
CA ASP A 610 -5.12 8.31 23.74
C ASP A 610 -4.56 7.95 22.35
N ALA A 611 -5.20 6.99 21.67
CA ALA A 611 -4.76 6.43 20.37
C ALA A 611 -4.69 7.43 19.19
N ASN A 612 -5.33 8.60 19.29
CA ASN A 612 -5.42 9.58 18.18
C ASN A 612 -5.00 11.00 18.55
N SER A 613 -4.32 11.19 19.68
CA SER A 613 -3.85 12.50 20.13
C SER A 613 -2.62 12.96 19.34
N VAL A 614 -2.81 13.35 18.06
CA VAL A 614 -1.75 13.95 17.23
C VAL A 614 -1.20 15.25 17.87
N LEU A 615 -2.02 15.92 18.66
CA LEU A 615 -1.70 17.16 19.34
C LEU A 615 -1.54 16.90 20.84
N ASP A 616 -0.49 17.47 21.46
CA ASP A 616 -0.33 17.44 22.90
C ASP A 616 -1.47 18.22 23.60
N LYS A 617 -1.72 17.90 24.88
CA LYS A 617 -2.80 18.51 25.66
C LYS A 617 -2.76 20.04 25.64
N LYS A 618 -1.55 20.62 25.67
CA LYS A 618 -1.33 22.08 25.60
C LYS A 618 -1.75 22.68 24.26
N THR A 619 -1.47 22.01 23.13
CA THR A 619 -1.88 22.49 21.81
C THR A 619 -3.40 22.38 21.63
N LYS A 620 -4.02 21.31 22.16
CA LYS A 620 -5.48 21.14 22.15
C LYS A 620 -6.20 22.24 22.92
N GLU A 621 -5.74 22.54 24.14
CA GLU A 621 -6.27 23.63 24.97
C GLU A 621 -6.15 24.99 24.26
N ARG A 622 -5.00 25.27 23.62
CA ARG A 622 -4.79 26.52 22.86
C ARG A 622 -5.71 26.66 21.65
N LEU A 623 -6.01 25.56 20.96
CA LEU A 623 -6.86 25.57 19.76
C LEU A 623 -8.34 25.37 20.08
N GLY A 624 -8.72 25.19 21.34
CA GLY A 624 -10.11 24.90 21.72
C GLY A 624 -10.62 23.57 21.19
N ILE A 625 -9.72 22.59 20.97
CA ILE A 625 -10.03 21.28 20.41
C ILE A 625 -10.15 20.25 21.54
N LYS A 626 -11.15 19.37 21.49
CA LYS A 626 -11.34 18.26 22.45
C LYS A 626 -11.46 16.93 21.73
N ASP A 627 -11.11 15.83 22.37
CA ASP A 627 -11.27 14.50 21.78
C ASP A 627 -12.68 13.96 22.00
N CYS A 628 -13.22 13.26 21.00
CA CYS A 628 -14.43 12.48 21.18
C CYS A 628 -14.20 11.37 22.22
N PRO A 629 -14.99 11.27 23.30
CA PRO A 629 -14.80 10.25 24.34
C PRO A 629 -15.03 8.81 23.84
N ARG A 630 -15.69 8.64 22.69
CA ARG A 630 -15.98 7.33 22.07
C ARG A 630 -14.90 6.88 21.09
N CYS A 631 -14.42 7.76 20.22
CA CYS A 631 -13.51 7.40 19.12
C CYS A 631 -12.19 8.19 19.08
N SER A 632 -11.98 9.10 20.03
CA SER A 632 -10.79 9.95 20.15
C SER A 632 -10.50 10.85 18.93
N ARG A 633 -11.49 11.04 18.04
CA ARG A 633 -11.39 12.00 16.93
C ARG A 633 -11.43 13.42 17.49
N LEU A 634 -10.57 14.30 16.97
CA LEU A 634 -10.55 15.71 17.32
C LEU A 634 -11.90 16.36 16.96
N MET A 635 -12.45 17.09 17.91
CA MET A 635 -13.68 17.87 17.79
C MET A 635 -13.36 19.33 18.09
N GLU A 636 -13.82 20.21 17.21
CA GLU A 636 -13.73 21.66 17.35
C GLU A 636 -15.16 22.20 17.42
N LYS A 637 -15.42 23.13 18.34
CA LYS A 637 -16.74 23.76 18.49
C LYS A 637 -16.85 24.93 17.50
N SER A 638 -17.60 24.73 16.42
CA SER A 638 -17.76 25.70 15.32
C SER A 638 -18.89 26.73 15.55
N ASP A 639 -19.04 27.24 16.78
CA ASP A 639 -20.16 28.06 17.30
C ASP A 639 -21.51 27.36 17.53
N GLY A 640 -22.27 27.86 18.52
CA GLY A 640 -23.63 27.43 18.83
C GLY A 640 -23.81 26.67 20.16
N CYS A 641 -24.44 25.50 20.09
CA CYS A 641 -24.85 24.64 21.21
C CYS A 641 -23.67 23.83 21.80
N ASP A 642 -23.75 23.44 23.07
CA ASP A 642 -22.79 22.49 23.69
C ASP A 642 -23.06 21.02 23.35
N HIS A 643 -23.99 20.75 22.45
CA HIS A 643 -24.20 19.44 21.82
C HIS A 643 -23.30 19.31 20.60
N MET A 644 -22.34 18.41 20.68
CA MET A 644 -21.49 18.03 19.55
C MET A 644 -21.94 16.69 18.98
N ALA A 645 -22.13 16.62 17.67
CA ALA A 645 -22.35 15.35 17.00
C ALA A 645 -21.02 14.89 16.38
N CYS A 646 -20.43 13.85 16.94
CA CYS A 646 -19.23 13.25 16.36
C CYS A 646 -19.61 12.40 15.14
N SER A 647 -18.74 12.37 14.14
CA SER A 647 -18.89 11.50 12.95
C SER A 647 -18.89 10.00 13.27
N CYS A 648 -18.46 9.59 14.48
CA CYS A 648 -18.65 8.22 14.97
C CYS A 648 -20.11 7.90 15.38
N GLY A 649 -21.02 8.88 15.28
CA GLY A 649 -22.41 8.76 15.73
C GLY A 649 -22.63 9.09 17.21
N ALA A 650 -21.57 9.34 17.99
CA ALA A 650 -21.73 9.79 19.37
C ALA A 650 -22.24 11.23 19.45
N HIS A 651 -23.21 11.47 20.31
CA HIS A 651 -23.63 12.80 20.71
C HIS A 651 -22.95 13.16 22.02
N VAL A 652 -22.09 14.18 22.00
CA VAL A 652 -21.16 14.52 23.08
C VAL A 652 -21.54 15.87 23.68
N CYS A 653 -21.59 15.93 25.00
CA CYS A 653 -21.66 17.19 25.72
C CYS A 653 -20.28 17.85 25.72
N TRP A 654 -20.16 19.05 25.14
CA TRP A 654 -18.90 19.78 25.08
C TRP A 654 -18.36 20.17 26.46
N VAL A 655 -19.23 20.38 27.44
CA VAL A 655 -18.86 20.82 28.80
C VAL A 655 -18.16 19.70 29.56
N CYS A 656 -18.77 18.52 29.64
CA CYS A 656 -18.30 17.42 30.48
C CYS A 656 -17.73 16.21 29.73
N LEU A 657 -17.82 16.20 28.39
CA LEU A 657 -17.41 15.10 27.52
C LEU A 657 -18.11 13.76 27.80
N SER A 658 -19.30 13.79 28.42
CA SER A 658 -20.20 12.64 28.42
C SER A 658 -20.76 12.42 27.01
N PHE A 659 -20.95 11.16 26.62
CA PHE A 659 -21.50 10.79 25.31
C PHE A 659 -22.77 9.97 25.40
N PHE A 660 -23.59 10.06 24.35
CA PHE A 660 -24.91 9.46 24.22
C PHE A 660 -25.10 8.90 22.81
N ASP A 661 -26.03 7.96 22.65
CA ASP A 661 -26.33 7.35 21.35
C ASP A 661 -27.34 8.18 20.54
N THR A 662 -28.12 9.04 21.20
CA THR A 662 -29.09 9.93 20.52
C THR A 662 -28.91 11.40 20.89
N SER A 663 -29.29 12.29 19.98
CA SER A 663 -29.28 13.73 20.23
C SER A 663 -30.20 14.12 21.38
N ALA A 664 -31.38 13.49 21.47
CA ALA A 664 -32.37 13.74 22.51
C ALA A 664 -31.82 13.48 23.91
N GLU A 665 -31.07 12.39 24.11
CA GLU A 665 -30.40 12.08 25.38
C GLU A 665 -29.36 13.15 25.75
N CYS A 666 -28.57 13.60 24.78
CA CYS A 666 -27.58 14.65 25.03
C CYS A 666 -28.23 16.00 25.37
N TYR A 667 -29.33 16.36 24.69
CA TYR A 667 -30.09 17.57 25.03
C TYR A 667 -30.73 17.47 26.40
N ASN A 668 -31.28 16.31 26.76
CA ASN A 668 -31.81 16.06 28.11
C ASN A 668 -30.71 16.17 29.18
N HIS A 669 -29.51 15.69 28.90
CA HIS A 669 -28.36 15.85 29.78
C HIS A 669 -27.96 17.32 29.96
N LEU A 670 -27.82 18.07 28.86
CA LEU A 670 -27.52 19.51 28.88
C LEU A 670 -28.54 20.28 29.72
N GLN A 671 -29.84 20.00 29.54
CA GLN A 671 -30.90 20.64 30.32
C GLN A 671 -30.86 20.26 31.82
N ARG A 672 -30.63 18.98 32.15
CA ARG A 672 -30.70 18.50 33.54
C ARG A 672 -29.46 18.80 34.35
N VAL A 673 -28.28 18.62 33.75
CA VAL A 673 -26.98 18.72 34.45
C VAL A 673 -26.42 20.13 34.32
N HIS A 674 -26.49 20.73 33.13
CA HIS A 674 -25.90 22.03 32.84
C HIS A 674 -26.94 23.17 32.83
N ARG A 675 -28.22 22.88 33.09
CA ARG A 675 -29.32 23.86 33.20
C ARG A 675 -29.45 24.78 31.97
N GLY A 676 -29.01 24.31 30.80
CA GLY A 676 -28.95 25.12 29.60
C GLY A 676 -28.33 24.38 28.42
N ILE A 677 -28.60 24.89 27.23
CA ILE A 677 -28.13 24.33 25.95
C ILE A 677 -26.85 25.07 25.47
N HIS A 678 -26.56 26.22 26.09
CA HIS A 678 -25.39 27.06 25.86
C HIS A 678 -24.73 27.39 27.20
N PHE A 679 -23.43 27.16 27.29
CA PHE A 679 -22.54 27.56 28.35
C PHE A 679 -21.42 28.39 27.71
N HIS A 680 -21.23 29.62 28.20
CA HIS A 680 -20.17 30.53 27.74
C HIS A 680 -18.87 30.25 28.46
#